data_AF-A0A2K3PLW0-F1
#
_entry.id   AF-A0A2K3PLW0-F1
#
_cell.length_a   1.000
_cell.length_b   1.000
_cell.length_c   1.000
_cell.angle_alpha   90.00
_cell.angle_beta   90.00
_cell.angle_gamma   90.00
#
_symmetry.space_group_name_H-M   'P 1'
#
loop_
_entity.id
_entity.type
_entity.pdbx_description
1 polymer ?
#
loop_
_entity_poly.entity_id
_entity_poly.type
_entity_poly.pdbx_seq_one_letter_code
_entity_poly.pdbx_strand_id
1 'polypeptide(L)'
;MATMCFERAGDSYWERKSKAAGLRATARRLHDLNPGDANAMLREAAEIFESIGMAESAAQCFSDLGDYERAGKLYLEKSEEPDLKRAGDCFYLAGCHEMAAQMYARGSFFSDCLNICAKGGLFDTGLHYIQHWKQNESADPGWANGHDLYTIEQKFLENCARKYFGNKDIKSMMKFVRDFHSMDLKREFLQSLCLLDELLELEEESGNFMEAASIAKMMGDILREADLLGKAGEFFEAYELMFLYVLAQSLWSGGSKAWPLKPFTQKAELLGKGLIFAKEVSSSFYELASTEAEILSNKHDSKFEVMNQLQSSRIHSSIRGEMLCLWKLLNSHFRLNSSKYVWQDNLFDVSAEGMIMKNQFSVETLFYCWTCWKDNIVHVLESLSNFKTQEPHQHNRYVKFALNYLGVQKRIYNLNDIYLLLIPDANWVMKLGDRLLKKNGKIVSVDVQPLISFAQSYWSSELLSVGMDVLRNLDALYKFSVNKAFSEFCQVQSLLHIYEVSKFLLNSKWFSLGHVNLKTLESFWRQIECLSHHVVPLDWKKSLDKEIVYQRITETWHDMMKEVIYETTKRKDRLTFGEIGRVVVMILGTANVKDDLLVQVMKRFKDNEHWKDFIQSIRLYSGDESRSIAVLEMHPTFKLYVALQYTFSLTWIRRLEYISPGCFMYLVERLLLLTSCRKGFMYATKSSFTEWLICQDENSLSNLSFMPDKLDIVHDFLANILSEFVCDQYGTKFWIEKYSNLVVENYFPSLFLRLIVSICLLHLGSGSKKHIKLLRNLLGKRDITVQLPLEFCNVLQKGKKHMGLEVFAEAFKAIDNPLVIAKLQNNSSEIVCSDALFVDLTVCQKRELILETLFSSRVDTAGEETTTEAFDSSTSKEFSSNLPNESSASVSHQTSDGQIKDETDTSMYADLFWHWLEKVTSPSADLSRLADFSPEYLRMMDYFSTHRVLVKELMKNPVMMENKKDMEVLVSLDELFSQFRITASILGARLDKVTLIVLSKKILSRRSEIARFLYKPDVWKEPEDIWSNNSGKKKHDKKISIVLGQDGKYSIFNDIEDYVASEPNRYRRLNI
;
A
#
# COMPACT_ATOMS: atom_id res chain seq x y z
N MET A 1 55.33 -93.28 -42.61
CA MET A 1 56.48 -94.00 -42.00
C MET A 1 56.12 -94.47 -40.60
N ALA A 2 55.97 -93.59 -39.60
CA ALA A 2 55.69 -93.94 -38.21
C ALA A 2 54.63 -95.04 -38.00
N THR A 3 53.47 -94.96 -38.66
CA THR A 3 52.39 -95.96 -38.57
C THR A 3 52.88 -97.38 -38.85
N MET A 4 53.58 -97.60 -39.97
CA MET A 4 54.13 -98.90 -40.35
C MET A 4 55.22 -99.40 -39.38
N CYS A 5 55.83 -98.52 -38.58
CA CYS A 5 56.79 -98.91 -37.55
C CYS A 5 56.08 -99.42 -36.28
N PHE A 6 55.02 -98.74 -35.85
CA PHE A 6 54.24 -99.16 -34.67
C PHE A 6 53.36 -100.39 -34.96
N GLU A 7 52.78 -100.48 -36.15
CA GLU A 7 52.09 -101.67 -36.69
C GLU A 7 52.99 -102.92 -36.59
N ARG A 8 54.24 -102.81 -37.06
CA ARG A 8 55.25 -103.88 -36.97
C ARG A 8 55.76 -104.17 -35.56
N ALA A 9 55.55 -103.25 -34.61
CA ALA A 9 55.88 -103.44 -33.20
C ALA A 9 54.71 -104.02 -32.38
N GLY A 10 53.51 -104.15 -32.98
CA GLY A 10 52.30 -104.58 -32.29
C GLY A 10 51.65 -103.50 -31.40
N ASP A 11 52.13 -102.25 -31.45
CA ASP A 11 51.64 -101.16 -30.62
C ASP A 11 50.43 -100.48 -31.27
N SER A 12 49.24 -101.05 -31.07
CA SER A 12 48.01 -100.56 -31.72
C SER A 12 47.59 -99.16 -31.23
N TYR A 13 48.09 -98.68 -30.08
CA TYR A 13 47.83 -97.30 -29.63
C TYR A 13 48.64 -96.31 -30.47
N TRP A 14 49.96 -96.49 -30.59
CA TRP A 14 50.81 -95.59 -31.38
C TRP A 14 50.62 -95.77 -32.90
N GLU A 15 50.22 -96.96 -33.36
CA GLU A 15 49.73 -97.21 -34.72
C GLU A 15 48.54 -96.28 -35.04
N ARG A 16 47.41 -96.40 -34.31
CA ARG A 16 46.20 -95.59 -34.53
C ARG A 16 46.47 -94.10 -34.37
N LYS A 17 47.20 -93.71 -33.33
CA LYS A 17 47.60 -92.32 -33.04
C LYS A 17 48.39 -91.69 -34.20
N SER A 18 49.35 -92.44 -34.75
CA SER A 18 50.15 -91.96 -35.88
C SER A 18 49.39 -91.99 -37.21
N LYS A 19 48.45 -92.93 -37.41
CA LYS A 19 47.51 -92.92 -38.55
C LYS A 19 46.65 -91.65 -38.53
N ALA A 20 45.98 -91.37 -37.41
CA ALA A 20 45.12 -90.20 -37.24
C ALA A 20 45.89 -88.87 -37.41
N ALA A 21 47.10 -88.77 -36.85
CA ALA A 21 47.98 -87.62 -37.06
C ALA A 21 48.39 -87.46 -38.54
N GLY A 22 48.67 -88.56 -39.24
CA GLY A 22 48.98 -88.56 -40.67
C GLY A 22 47.81 -88.13 -41.56
N LEU A 23 46.59 -88.58 -41.25
CA LEU A 23 45.35 -88.18 -41.91
C LEU A 23 45.11 -86.67 -41.73
N ARG A 24 45.11 -86.19 -40.48
CA ARG A 24 44.92 -84.76 -40.15
C ARG A 24 45.96 -83.85 -40.81
N ALA A 25 47.24 -84.24 -40.79
CA ALA A 25 48.32 -83.50 -41.46
C ALA A 25 48.23 -83.53 -43.00
N THR A 26 47.47 -84.46 -43.57
CA THR A 26 47.22 -84.55 -45.02
C THR A 26 45.99 -83.75 -45.41
N ALA A 27 44.91 -83.84 -44.63
CA ALA A 27 43.74 -82.98 -44.78
C ALA A 27 44.09 -81.48 -44.73
N ARG A 28 44.92 -81.06 -43.75
CA ARG A 28 45.42 -79.68 -43.64
C ARG A 28 46.27 -79.20 -44.84
N ARG A 29 46.74 -80.10 -45.72
CA ARG A 29 47.42 -79.77 -46.99
C ARG A 29 46.50 -79.87 -48.21
N LEU A 30 45.31 -80.46 -48.06
CA LEU A 30 44.29 -80.59 -49.10
C LEU A 30 43.14 -79.58 -48.92
N HIS A 31 43.00 -78.96 -47.75
CA HIS A 31 41.93 -78.02 -47.38
C HIS A 31 41.56 -77.02 -48.49
N ASP A 32 42.56 -76.31 -49.03
CA ASP A 32 42.35 -75.26 -50.04
C ASP A 32 42.24 -75.79 -51.49
N LEU A 33 42.46 -77.09 -51.70
CA LEU A 33 42.50 -77.75 -53.01
C LEU A 33 41.31 -78.69 -53.25
N ASN A 34 40.85 -79.37 -52.19
CA ASN A 34 39.71 -80.29 -52.18
C ASN A 34 39.17 -80.41 -50.74
N PRO A 35 38.25 -79.52 -50.33
CA PRO A 35 37.71 -79.53 -48.97
C PRO A 35 36.82 -80.74 -48.69
N GLY A 36 36.25 -81.40 -49.71
CA GLY A 36 35.42 -82.60 -49.53
C GLY A 36 36.22 -83.77 -48.98
N ASP A 37 37.32 -84.11 -49.63
CA ASP A 37 38.20 -85.20 -49.18
C ASP A 37 38.98 -84.81 -47.91
N ALA A 38 39.37 -83.53 -47.75
CA ALA A 38 39.96 -83.05 -46.52
C ALA A 38 39.02 -83.24 -45.31
N ASN A 39 37.72 -82.93 -45.47
CA ASN A 39 36.72 -83.12 -44.43
C ASN A 39 36.44 -84.60 -44.12
N ALA A 40 36.46 -85.47 -45.14
CA ALA A 40 36.39 -86.93 -44.92
C ALA A 40 37.59 -87.45 -44.10
N MET A 41 38.81 -87.02 -44.46
CA MET A 41 40.04 -87.38 -43.73
C MET A 41 40.09 -86.80 -42.31
N LEU A 42 39.54 -85.60 -42.08
CA LEU A 42 39.40 -85.01 -40.74
C LEU A 42 38.42 -85.79 -39.88
N ARG A 43 37.29 -86.24 -40.42
CA ARG A 43 36.32 -87.07 -39.69
C ARG A 43 36.92 -88.44 -39.33
N GLU A 44 37.60 -89.11 -40.26
CA GLU A 44 38.28 -90.38 -39.96
C GLU A 44 39.37 -90.18 -38.89
N ALA A 45 40.18 -89.12 -38.99
CA ALA A 45 41.18 -88.78 -37.97
C ALA A 45 40.54 -88.52 -36.59
N ALA A 46 39.44 -87.78 -36.55
CA ALA A 46 38.72 -87.45 -35.33
C ALA A 46 38.15 -88.70 -34.65
N GLU A 47 37.49 -89.59 -35.40
CA GLU A 47 36.91 -90.83 -34.90
C GLU A 47 37.99 -91.82 -34.43
N ILE A 48 39.14 -91.89 -35.12
CA ILE A 48 40.28 -92.68 -34.65
C ILE A 48 40.83 -92.10 -33.34
N PHE A 49 41.07 -90.78 -33.23
CA PHE A 49 41.52 -90.15 -31.99
C PHE A 49 40.53 -90.35 -30.83
N GLU A 50 39.23 -90.26 -31.10
CA GLU A 50 38.18 -90.51 -30.11
C GLU A 50 38.21 -91.98 -29.63
N SER A 51 38.41 -92.94 -30.55
CA SER A 51 38.49 -94.38 -30.23
C SER A 51 39.69 -94.80 -29.38
N ILE A 52 40.72 -93.96 -29.27
CA ILE A 52 41.91 -94.18 -28.44
C ILE A 52 42.00 -93.22 -27.23
N GLY A 53 40.88 -92.57 -26.87
CA GLY A 53 40.79 -91.68 -25.71
C GLY A 53 41.50 -90.33 -25.86
N MET A 54 41.97 -89.96 -27.06
CA MET A 54 42.66 -88.69 -27.30
C MET A 54 41.69 -87.54 -27.57
N ALA A 55 40.87 -87.20 -26.57
CA ALA A 55 39.76 -86.25 -26.67
C ALA A 55 40.15 -84.89 -27.27
N GLU A 56 41.21 -84.22 -26.79
CA GLU A 56 41.65 -82.92 -27.34
C GLU A 56 42.03 -83.01 -28.83
N SER A 57 42.69 -84.11 -29.23
CA SER A 57 43.08 -84.31 -30.63
C SER A 57 41.89 -84.65 -31.53
N ALA A 58 40.86 -85.32 -31.00
CA ALA A 58 39.59 -85.54 -31.70
C ALA A 58 38.78 -84.22 -31.82
N ALA A 59 38.61 -83.50 -30.70
CA ALA A 59 37.89 -82.22 -30.64
C ALA A 59 38.48 -81.19 -31.61
N GLN A 60 39.81 -81.08 -31.67
CA GLN A 60 40.46 -80.19 -32.64
C GLN A 60 40.32 -80.68 -34.09
N CYS A 61 40.14 -81.98 -34.37
CA CYS A 61 39.79 -82.45 -35.71
C CYS A 61 38.33 -82.12 -36.08
N PHE A 62 37.38 -82.20 -35.13
CA PHE A 62 36.00 -81.76 -35.35
C PHE A 62 35.91 -80.22 -35.51
N SER A 63 36.74 -79.45 -34.81
CA SER A 63 36.87 -78.00 -34.97
C SER A 63 37.54 -77.62 -36.30
N ASP A 64 38.63 -78.31 -36.69
CA ASP A 64 39.26 -78.19 -38.03
C ASP A 64 38.26 -78.55 -39.16
N LEU A 65 37.21 -79.36 -38.88
CA LEU A 65 36.15 -79.81 -39.79
C LEU A 65 34.91 -78.89 -39.84
N GLY A 66 34.76 -77.98 -38.87
CA GLY A 66 33.56 -77.15 -38.70
C GLY A 66 32.39 -77.82 -37.96
N ASP A 67 32.58 -79.02 -37.41
CA ASP A 67 31.62 -79.70 -36.52
C ASP A 67 31.79 -79.19 -35.07
N TYR A 68 31.50 -77.90 -34.88
CA TYR A 68 31.82 -77.19 -33.65
C TYR A 68 30.99 -77.67 -32.44
N GLU A 69 29.76 -78.16 -32.65
CA GLU A 69 28.96 -78.71 -31.54
C GLU A 69 29.57 -80.00 -30.98
N ARG A 70 30.03 -80.92 -31.85
CA ARG A 70 30.71 -82.16 -31.43
C ARG A 70 32.09 -81.86 -30.85
N ALA A 71 32.82 -80.89 -31.40
CA ALA A 71 34.07 -80.40 -30.80
C ALA A 71 33.85 -79.86 -29.38
N GLY A 72 32.84 -79.00 -29.18
CA GLY A 72 32.52 -78.40 -27.88
C GLY A 72 32.18 -79.43 -26.80
N LYS A 73 31.41 -80.48 -27.14
CA LYS A 73 31.11 -81.60 -26.24
C LYS A 73 32.36 -82.40 -25.87
N LEU A 74 33.27 -82.65 -26.82
CA LEU A 74 34.51 -83.40 -26.55
C LEU A 74 35.50 -82.65 -25.66
N TYR A 75 35.55 -81.30 -25.72
CA TYR A 75 36.30 -80.46 -24.77
C TYR A 75 35.68 -80.40 -23.36
N LEU A 76 34.46 -80.90 -23.17
CA LEU A 76 33.71 -80.86 -21.90
C LEU A 76 33.58 -82.24 -21.23
N GLU A 77 33.38 -83.31 -22.00
CA GLU A 77 32.95 -84.62 -21.49
C GLU A 77 34.07 -85.68 -21.43
N LYS A 78 35.21 -85.47 -22.09
CA LYS A 78 36.23 -86.54 -22.30
C LYS A 78 37.70 -86.15 -22.05
N SER A 79 38.00 -84.94 -21.58
CA SER A 79 39.35 -84.54 -21.16
C SER A 79 39.53 -84.62 -19.64
N GLU A 80 40.77 -84.84 -19.18
CA GLU A 80 41.10 -84.99 -17.74
C GLU A 80 40.85 -83.69 -16.96
N GLU A 81 41.06 -82.53 -17.60
CA GLU A 81 40.50 -81.24 -17.21
C GLU A 81 39.66 -80.68 -18.38
N PRO A 82 38.46 -80.09 -18.15
CA PRO A 82 37.62 -79.57 -19.23
C PRO A 82 38.15 -78.21 -19.74
N ASP A 83 38.39 -78.10 -21.04
CA ASP A 83 38.82 -76.85 -21.69
C ASP A 83 37.60 -75.95 -21.94
N LEU A 84 37.14 -75.31 -20.86
CA LEU A 84 35.94 -74.47 -20.87
C LEU A 84 36.02 -73.30 -21.84
N LYS A 85 37.24 -72.82 -22.17
CA LYS A 85 37.42 -71.74 -23.15
C LYS A 85 37.19 -72.26 -24.57
N ARG A 86 37.90 -73.31 -24.99
CA ARG A 86 37.69 -73.87 -26.34
C ARG A 86 36.31 -74.49 -26.50
N ALA A 87 35.72 -75.07 -25.45
CA ALA A 87 34.33 -75.53 -25.46
C ALA A 87 33.36 -74.37 -25.74
N GLY A 88 33.49 -73.25 -25.02
CA GLY A 88 32.68 -72.04 -25.24
C GLY A 88 32.89 -71.40 -26.62
N ASP A 89 34.14 -71.31 -27.09
CA ASP A 89 34.49 -70.81 -28.42
C ASP A 89 33.83 -71.68 -29.51
N CYS A 90 33.85 -73.01 -29.35
CA CYS A 90 33.20 -73.94 -30.28
C CYS A 90 31.66 -73.84 -30.23
N PHE A 91 31.04 -73.81 -29.05
CA PHE A 91 29.57 -73.62 -28.96
C PHE A 91 29.11 -72.27 -29.52
N TYR A 92 29.95 -71.23 -29.45
CA TYR A 92 29.69 -69.94 -30.12
C TYR A 92 29.70 -70.06 -31.64
N LEU A 93 30.71 -70.73 -32.21
CA LEU A 93 30.81 -70.98 -33.66
C LEU A 93 29.68 -71.91 -34.17
N ALA A 94 29.13 -72.78 -33.32
CA ALA A 94 27.92 -73.56 -33.60
C ALA A 94 26.61 -72.75 -33.53
N GLY A 95 26.64 -71.49 -33.05
CA GLY A 95 25.45 -70.68 -32.78
C GLY A 95 24.69 -71.05 -31.50
N CYS A 96 25.20 -72.01 -30.71
CA CYS A 96 24.61 -72.49 -29.46
C CYS A 96 24.90 -71.53 -28.29
N HIS A 97 24.39 -70.30 -28.40
CA HIS A 97 24.69 -69.19 -27.47
C HIS A 97 24.48 -69.53 -25.99
N GLU A 98 23.47 -70.33 -25.63
CA GLU A 98 23.20 -70.72 -24.25
C GLU A 98 24.30 -71.64 -23.67
N MET A 99 24.68 -72.69 -24.41
CA MET A 99 25.79 -73.58 -24.05
C MET A 99 27.12 -72.81 -23.98
N ALA A 100 27.36 -71.91 -24.93
CA ALA A 100 28.57 -71.09 -24.96
C ALA A 100 28.67 -70.14 -23.76
N ALA A 101 27.57 -69.43 -23.44
CA ALA A 101 27.49 -68.58 -22.26
C ALA A 101 27.67 -69.38 -20.96
N GLN A 102 27.08 -70.58 -20.86
CA GLN A 102 27.24 -71.46 -19.70
C GLN A 102 28.69 -71.92 -19.53
N MET A 103 29.41 -72.32 -20.59
CA MET A 103 30.81 -72.72 -20.49
C MET A 103 31.70 -71.54 -20.08
N TYR A 104 31.49 -70.36 -20.66
CA TYR A 104 32.22 -69.16 -20.25
C TYR A 104 31.93 -68.74 -18.80
N ALA A 105 30.68 -68.85 -18.34
CA ALA A 105 30.31 -68.54 -16.96
C ALA A 105 30.94 -69.51 -15.95
N ARG A 106 31.11 -70.79 -16.32
CA ARG A 106 31.82 -71.79 -15.50
C ARG A 106 33.34 -71.60 -15.51
N GLY A 107 33.89 -71.05 -16.59
CA GLY A 107 35.33 -70.75 -16.74
C GLY A 107 35.75 -69.34 -16.29
N SER A 108 34.86 -68.57 -15.65
CA SER A 108 35.10 -67.17 -15.25
C SER A 108 35.46 -66.22 -16.41
N PHE A 109 35.06 -66.54 -17.64
CA PHE A 109 35.28 -65.71 -18.83
C PHE A 109 34.18 -64.65 -18.96
N PHE A 110 34.09 -63.76 -17.97
CA PHE A 110 32.99 -62.80 -17.77
C PHE A 110 32.64 -61.97 -19.02
N SER A 111 33.66 -61.40 -19.68
CA SER A 111 33.50 -60.59 -20.89
C SER A 111 32.88 -61.38 -22.05
N ASP A 112 33.40 -62.58 -22.30
CA ASP A 112 32.92 -63.44 -23.39
C ASP A 112 31.50 -63.97 -23.11
N CYS A 113 31.21 -64.32 -21.86
CA CYS A 113 29.89 -64.75 -21.40
C CYS A 113 28.81 -63.68 -21.70
N LEU A 114 29.02 -62.45 -21.22
CA LEU A 114 28.05 -61.36 -21.40
C LEU A 114 27.96 -60.86 -22.84
N ASN A 115 29.07 -60.89 -23.60
CA ASN A 115 29.08 -60.62 -25.04
C ASN A 115 28.20 -61.62 -25.81
N ILE A 116 28.30 -62.93 -25.50
CA ILE A 116 27.40 -63.94 -26.06
C ILE A 116 25.95 -63.74 -25.61
N CYS A 117 25.70 -63.46 -24.33
CA CYS A 117 24.34 -63.21 -23.85
C CYS A 117 23.67 -62.05 -24.61
N ALA A 118 24.40 -60.95 -24.84
CA ALA A 118 23.90 -59.80 -25.58
C ALA A 118 23.62 -60.09 -27.07
N LYS A 119 24.49 -60.88 -27.71
CA LYS A 119 24.34 -61.35 -29.11
C LYS A 119 23.14 -62.30 -29.26
N GLY A 120 23.10 -63.35 -28.43
CA GLY A 120 22.05 -64.37 -28.45
C GLY A 120 20.68 -63.91 -27.93
N GLY A 121 20.61 -62.74 -27.28
CA GLY A 121 19.37 -62.22 -26.69
C GLY A 121 19.03 -62.81 -25.32
N LEU A 122 19.99 -63.48 -24.68
CA LEU A 122 19.86 -64.17 -23.40
C LEU A 122 20.04 -63.20 -22.23
N PHE A 123 19.26 -62.10 -22.22
CA PHE A 123 19.49 -60.98 -21.30
C PHE A 123 19.24 -61.36 -19.83
N ASP A 124 18.16 -62.08 -19.56
CA ASP A 124 17.86 -62.60 -18.21
C ASP A 124 18.90 -63.62 -17.73
N THR A 125 19.42 -64.46 -18.64
CA THR A 125 20.49 -65.43 -18.34
C THR A 125 21.80 -64.73 -17.99
N GLY A 126 22.16 -63.68 -18.74
CA GLY A 126 23.33 -62.85 -18.43
C GLY A 126 23.20 -62.10 -17.10
N LEU A 127 22.02 -61.55 -16.81
CA LEU A 127 21.71 -60.90 -15.53
C LEU A 127 21.77 -61.90 -14.35
N HIS A 128 21.28 -63.12 -14.54
CA HIS A 128 21.42 -64.20 -13.56
C HIS A 128 22.89 -64.55 -13.29
N TYR A 129 23.74 -64.63 -14.33
CA TYR A 129 25.18 -64.85 -14.14
C TYR A 129 25.85 -63.71 -13.37
N ILE A 130 25.53 -62.45 -13.68
CA ILE A 130 25.98 -61.27 -12.92
C ILE A 130 25.62 -61.38 -11.42
N GLN A 131 24.36 -61.68 -11.12
CA GLN A 131 23.88 -61.83 -9.74
C GLN A 131 24.57 -63.01 -9.03
N HIS A 132 24.77 -64.13 -9.73
CA HIS A 132 25.51 -65.28 -9.21
C HIS A 132 26.98 -64.96 -8.94
N TRP A 133 27.67 -64.20 -9.79
CA TRP A 133 29.06 -63.80 -9.54
C TRP A 133 29.18 -62.88 -8.31
N LYS A 134 28.29 -61.88 -8.17
CA LYS A 134 28.21 -61.00 -6.99
C LYS A 134 27.91 -61.75 -5.68
N GLN A 135 27.12 -62.84 -5.72
CA GLN A 135 26.86 -63.67 -4.54
C GLN A 135 28.07 -64.51 -4.09
N ASN A 136 29.04 -64.75 -4.97
CA ASN A 136 30.28 -65.49 -4.65
C ASN A 136 31.47 -64.55 -4.32
N GLU A 137 31.24 -63.22 -4.28
CA GLU A 137 32.26 -62.17 -4.09
C GLU A 137 32.91 -62.16 -2.70
N SER A 138 32.38 -62.93 -1.73
CA SER A 138 32.94 -63.06 -0.37
C SER A 138 33.90 -64.24 -0.18
N ALA A 139 34.29 -64.97 -1.23
CA ALA A 139 34.90 -66.30 -1.10
C ALA A 139 36.39 -66.44 -1.49
N ASP A 140 36.93 -65.60 -2.39
CA ASP A 140 38.29 -65.78 -2.96
C ASP A 140 39.07 -64.45 -3.05
N PRO A 141 40.27 -64.33 -2.44
CA PRO A 141 41.12 -63.13 -2.53
C PRO A 141 41.68 -62.78 -3.93
N GLY A 142 41.50 -63.62 -4.95
CA GLY A 142 42.04 -63.40 -6.31
C GLY A 142 41.46 -62.20 -7.11
N TRP A 143 40.58 -61.40 -6.52
CA TRP A 143 39.68 -60.41 -7.17
C TRP A 143 40.34 -59.11 -7.70
N ALA A 144 41.59 -59.19 -8.20
CA ALA A 144 42.47 -58.02 -8.38
C ALA A 144 42.01 -56.95 -9.40
N ASN A 145 41.13 -57.29 -10.36
CA ASN A 145 40.70 -56.39 -11.46
C ASN A 145 39.19 -56.06 -11.42
N GLY A 146 38.59 -55.87 -10.24
CA GLY A 146 37.16 -55.54 -10.10
C GLY A 146 36.68 -54.37 -10.99
N HIS A 147 37.52 -53.38 -11.24
CA HIS A 147 37.18 -52.21 -12.08
C HIS A 147 36.87 -52.56 -13.55
N ASP A 148 37.48 -53.61 -14.10
CA ASP A 148 37.14 -54.12 -15.43
C ASP A 148 35.79 -54.82 -15.42
N LEU A 149 35.50 -55.61 -14.38
CA LEU A 149 34.23 -56.33 -14.22
C LEU A 149 33.04 -55.36 -14.14
N TYR A 150 33.13 -54.33 -13.31
CA TYR A 150 32.14 -53.23 -13.24
C TYR A 150 31.90 -52.57 -14.61
N THR A 151 32.98 -52.36 -15.37
CA THR A 151 32.91 -51.74 -16.71
C THR A 151 32.27 -52.66 -17.74
N ILE A 152 32.51 -53.97 -17.65
CA ILE A 152 31.92 -55.00 -18.52
C ILE A 152 30.42 -55.16 -18.20
N GLU A 153 30.06 -55.21 -16.91
CA GLU A 153 28.67 -55.32 -16.46
C GLU A 153 27.85 -54.09 -16.88
N GLN A 154 28.33 -52.87 -16.61
CA GLN A 154 27.62 -51.64 -16.99
C GLN A 154 27.33 -51.59 -18.50
N LYS A 155 28.31 -51.98 -19.33
CA LYS A 155 28.14 -52.09 -20.79
C LYS A 155 27.13 -53.17 -21.18
N PHE A 156 27.04 -54.29 -20.44
CA PHE A 156 26.02 -55.30 -20.69
C PHE A 156 24.62 -54.78 -20.36
N LEU A 157 24.44 -54.18 -19.17
CA LEU A 157 23.16 -53.62 -18.73
C LEU A 157 22.65 -52.52 -19.68
N GLU A 158 23.52 -51.61 -20.12
CA GLU A 158 23.18 -50.60 -21.12
C GLU A 158 22.80 -51.19 -22.48
N ASN A 159 23.52 -52.22 -22.95
CA ASN A 159 23.18 -52.87 -24.21
C ASN A 159 21.83 -53.59 -24.14
N CYS A 160 21.50 -54.20 -22.99
CA CYS A 160 20.16 -54.76 -22.74
C CYS A 160 19.10 -53.65 -22.79
N ALA A 161 19.28 -52.59 -22.00
CA ALA A 161 18.35 -51.48 -21.93
C ALA A 161 18.12 -50.81 -23.31
N ARG A 162 19.18 -50.47 -24.06
CA ARG A 162 19.07 -49.89 -25.42
C ARG A 162 18.32 -50.82 -26.38
N LYS A 163 18.46 -52.14 -26.26
CA LYS A 163 17.80 -53.13 -27.13
C LYS A 163 16.31 -53.29 -26.78
N TYR A 164 15.92 -53.25 -25.51
CA TYR A 164 14.52 -53.18 -25.10
C TYR A 164 13.86 -51.84 -25.46
N PHE A 165 14.56 -50.72 -25.31
CA PHE A 165 14.11 -49.40 -25.78
C PHE A 165 13.86 -49.37 -27.29
N GLY A 166 14.77 -49.94 -28.10
CA GLY A 166 14.57 -50.08 -29.55
C GLY A 166 13.33 -50.91 -29.92
N ASN A 167 12.98 -51.89 -29.08
CA ASN A 167 11.75 -52.69 -29.20
C ASN A 167 10.50 -51.99 -28.62
N LYS A 168 10.63 -50.77 -28.08
CA LYS A 168 9.60 -49.99 -27.35
C LYS A 168 9.09 -50.63 -26.05
N ASP A 169 9.83 -51.58 -25.49
CA ASP A 169 9.51 -52.18 -24.19
C ASP A 169 10.23 -51.43 -23.06
N ILE A 170 9.65 -50.29 -22.69
CA ILE A 170 10.13 -49.44 -21.59
C ILE A 170 10.11 -50.20 -20.26
N LYS A 171 9.13 -51.10 -20.05
CA LYS A 171 9.01 -51.85 -18.79
C LYS A 171 10.18 -52.81 -18.59
N SER A 172 10.55 -53.58 -19.62
CA SER A 172 11.72 -54.45 -19.56
C SER A 172 13.02 -53.66 -19.57
N MET A 173 13.10 -52.52 -20.28
CA MET A 173 14.26 -51.60 -20.19
C MET A 173 14.49 -51.15 -18.74
N MET A 174 13.44 -50.69 -18.05
CA MET A 174 13.49 -50.20 -16.67
C MET A 174 13.79 -51.29 -15.61
N LYS A 175 13.83 -52.58 -16.00
CA LYS A 175 14.46 -53.63 -15.18
C LYS A 175 15.97 -53.41 -15.13
N PHE A 176 16.63 -53.43 -16.29
CA PHE A 176 18.08 -53.29 -16.41
C PHE A 176 18.58 -51.90 -15.96
N VAL A 177 17.83 -50.83 -16.17
CA VAL A 177 18.22 -49.49 -15.70
C VAL A 177 18.22 -49.40 -14.17
N ARG A 178 17.31 -50.08 -13.46
CA ARG A 178 17.35 -50.13 -11.98
C ARG A 178 18.60 -50.83 -11.45
N ASP A 179 19.14 -51.80 -12.18
CA ASP A 179 20.37 -52.53 -11.85
C ASP A 179 21.68 -51.76 -12.14
N PHE A 180 21.63 -50.58 -12.78
CA PHE A 180 22.84 -49.77 -13.04
C PHE A 180 23.54 -49.31 -11.74
N HIS A 181 24.87 -49.21 -11.82
CA HIS A 181 25.78 -49.07 -10.67
C HIS A 181 25.66 -47.76 -9.88
N SER A 182 25.17 -46.67 -10.49
CA SER A 182 25.00 -45.38 -9.81
C SER A 182 23.77 -44.64 -10.31
N MET A 183 23.26 -43.69 -9.52
CA MET A 183 22.17 -42.80 -9.94
C MET A 183 22.59 -41.94 -11.13
N ASP A 184 23.84 -41.49 -11.20
CA ASP A 184 24.30 -40.62 -12.29
C ASP A 184 24.36 -41.34 -13.64
N LEU A 185 24.69 -42.64 -13.66
CA LEU A 185 24.57 -43.49 -14.86
C LEU A 185 23.11 -43.68 -15.28
N LYS A 186 22.16 -43.77 -14.32
CA LYS A 186 20.71 -43.85 -14.61
C LYS A 186 20.19 -42.53 -15.17
N ARG A 187 20.61 -41.41 -14.58
CA ARG A 187 20.32 -40.03 -15.01
C ARG A 187 20.82 -39.80 -16.43
N GLU A 188 22.11 -40.00 -16.70
CA GLU A 188 22.71 -39.81 -18.03
C GLU A 188 22.01 -40.68 -19.08
N PHE A 189 21.76 -41.95 -18.77
CA PHE A 189 21.10 -42.87 -19.70
C PHE A 189 19.67 -42.43 -20.04
N LEU A 190 18.81 -42.21 -19.03
CA LEU A 190 17.41 -41.85 -19.26
C LEU A 190 17.27 -40.44 -19.88
N GLN A 191 18.14 -39.49 -19.52
CA GLN A 191 18.20 -38.17 -20.18
C GLN A 191 18.64 -38.30 -21.65
N SER A 192 19.59 -39.17 -21.97
CA SER A 192 20.01 -39.42 -23.37
C SER A 192 18.90 -40.01 -24.25
N LEU A 193 17.88 -40.63 -23.64
CA LEU A 193 16.69 -41.17 -24.31
C LEU A 193 15.44 -40.25 -24.16
N CYS A 194 15.58 -39.11 -23.48
CA CYS A 194 14.50 -38.18 -23.12
C CYS A 194 13.35 -38.79 -22.28
N LEU A 195 13.63 -39.84 -21.51
CA LEU A 195 12.68 -40.55 -20.64
C LEU A 195 12.60 -39.89 -19.26
N LEU A 196 11.90 -38.74 -19.21
CA LEU A 196 11.80 -37.92 -17.99
C LEU A 196 10.75 -38.43 -16.99
N ASP A 197 9.63 -38.98 -17.47
CA ASP A 197 8.61 -39.58 -16.59
C ASP A 197 9.20 -40.78 -15.82
N GLU A 198 9.92 -41.67 -16.52
CA GLU A 198 10.59 -42.84 -15.94
C GLU A 198 11.76 -42.46 -15.02
N LEU A 199 12.47 -41.36 -15.30
CA LEU A 199 13.52 -40.85 -14.42
C LEU A 199 12.93 -40.23 -13.14
N LEU A 200 11.80 -39.53 -13.23
CA LEU A 200 11.08 -38.98 -12.08
C LEU A 200 10.61 -40.11 -11.15
N GLU A 201 10.02 -41.17 -11.71
CA GLU A 201 9.66 -42.37 -10.94
C GLU A 201 10.88 -42.96 -10.21
N LEU A 202 12.04 -43.04 -10.87
CA LEU A 202 13.24 -43.65 -10.29
C LEU A 202 13.90 -42.78 -9.20
N GLU A 203 13.95 -41.46 -9.35
CA GLU A 203 14.39 -40.56 -8.27
C GLU A 203 13.42 -40.62 -7.07
N GLU A 204 12.10 -40.74 -7.30
CA GLU A 204 11.09 -40.86 -6.24
C GLU A 204 11.12 -42.22 -5.54
N GLU A 205 11.35 -43.32 -6.25
CA GLU A 205 11.67 -44.65 -5.69
C GLU A 205 12.93 -44.61 -4.83
N SER A 206 13.91 -43.77 -5.20
CA SER A 206 15.19 -43.60 -4.48
C SER A 206 15.11 -42.64 -3.29
N GLY A 207 14.00 -41.92 -3.10
CA GLY A 207 13.84 -40.89 -2.08
C GLY A 207 14.53 -39.55 -2.39
N ASN A 208 15.05 -39.37 -3.61
CA ASN A 208 15.74 -38.15 -4.06
C ASN A 208 14.71 -37.08 -4.47
N PHE A 209 13.90 -36.61 -3.52
CA PHE A 209 12.76 -35.75 -3.81
C PHE A 209 13.15 -34.38 -4.40
N MET A 210 14.38 -33.90 -4.17
CA MET A 210 14.89 -32.66 -4.78
C MET A 210 15.17 -32.82 -6.28
N GLU A 211 15.82 -33.91 -6.68
CA GLU A 211 16.04 -34.22 -8.10
C GLU A 211 14.73 -34.60 -8.80
N ALA A 212 13.84 -35.34 -8.14
CA ALA A 212 12.49 -35.60 -8.64
C ALA A 212 11.70 -34.29 -8.88
N ALA A 213 11.76 -33.35 -7.93
CA ALA A 213 11.16 -32.01 -8.09
C ALA A 213 11.82 -31.23 -9.24
N SER A 214 13.14 -31.33 -9.41
CA SER A 214 13.88 -30.74 -10.53
C SER A 214 13.44 -31.32 -11.89
N ILE A 215 13.07 -32.60 -11.94
CA ILE A 215 12.54 -33.24 -13.15
C ILE A 215 11.09 -32.80 -13.41
N ALA A 216 10.21 -32.80 -12.40
CA ALA A 216 8.84 -32.25 -12.53
C ALA A 216 8.85 -30.80 -13.03
N LYS A 217 9.80 -30.00 -12.51
CA LYS A 217 10.12 -28.64 -12.93
C LYS A 217 10.55 -28.56 -14.40
N MET A 218 11.40 -29.46 -14.89
CA MET A 218 11.77 -29.57 -16.31
C MET A 218 10.60 -30.02 -17.21
N MET A 219 9.67 -30.81 -16.68
CA MET A 219 8.46 -31.26 -17.40
C MET A 219 7.35 -30.19 -17.43
N GLY A 220 7.40 -29.22 -16.51
CA GLY A 220 6.42 -28.14 -16.37
C GLY A 220 5.21 -28.47 -15.50
N ASP A 221 5.25 -29.57 -14.74
CA ASP A 221 4.16 -29.94 -13.83
C ASP A 221 4.36 -29.24 -12.47
N ILE A 222 3.77 -28.05 -12.34
CA ILE A 222 3.89 -27.19 -11.15
C ILE A 222 3.29 -27.85 -9.90
N LEU A 223 2.26 -28.70 -10.05
CA LEU A 223 1.64 -29.38 -8.92
C LEU A 223 2.50 -30.55 -8.45
N ARG A 224 3.11 -31.30 -9.38
CA ARG A 224 4.08 -32.35 -9.04
C ARG A 224 5.39 -31.77 -8.49
N GLU A 225 5.85 -30.63 -9.01
CA GLU A 225 6.98 -29.85 -8.46
C GLU A 225 6.71 -29.46 -7.00
N ALA A 226 5.51 -28.92 -6.70
CA ALA A 226 5.12 -28.55 -5.34
C ALA A 226 4.96 -29.76 -4.39
N ASP A 227 4.26 -30.81 -4.81
CA ASP A 227 4.07 -32.02 -3.99
C ASP A 227 5.43 -32.72 -3.70
N LEU A 228 6.41 -32.68 -4.61
CA LEU A 228 7.75 -33.24 -4.41
C LEU A 228 8.66 -32.36 -3.54
N LEU A 229 8.62 -31.03 -3.69
CA LEU A 229 9.31 -30.10 -2.78
C LEU A 229 8.79 -30.24 -1.34
N GLY A 230 7.48 -30.45 -1.17
CA GLY A 230 6.87 -30.77 0.12
C GLY A 230 7.36 -32.09 0.74
N LYS A 231 7.74 -33.09 -0.07
CA LYS A 231 8.41 -34.32 0.41
C LYS A 231 9.89 -34.10 0.74
N ALA A 232 10.56 -33.17 0.05
CA ALA A 232 11.95 -32.83 0.29
C ALA A 232 12.18 -31.98 1.55
N GLY A 233 11.12 -31.32 2.06
CA GLY A 233 11.20 -30.38 3.20
C GLY A 233 11.24 -28.91 2.80
N GLU A 234 11.23 -28.60 1.49
CA GLU A 234 11.20 -27.23 0.95
C GLU A 234 9.76 -26.66 0.98
N PHE A 235 9.21 -26.58 2.19
CA PHE A 235 7.79 -26.31 2.42
C PHE A 235 7.33 -24.90 1.99
N PHE A 236 8.21 -23.90 2.06
CA PHE A 236 7.90 -22.52 1.66
C PHE A 236 7.76 -22.40 0.14
N GLU A 237 8.69 -23.00 -0.60
CA GLU A 237 8.68 -23.13 -2.05
C GLU A 237 7.45 -23.91 -2.52
N ALA A 238 7.14 -25.04 -1.87
CA ALA A 238 5.95 -25.84 -2.15
C ALA A 238 4.65 -25.04 -1.93
N TYR A 239 4.54 -24.28 -0.84
CA TYR A 239 3.43 -23.35 -0.60
C TYR A 239 3.32 -22.29 -1.71
N GLU A 240 4.43 -21.60 -2.03
CA GLU A 240 4.42 -20.50 -2.99
C GLU A 240 4.03 -20.96 -4.39
N LEU A 241 4.46 -22.14 -4.83
CA LEU A 241 4.01 -22.76 -6.08
C LEU A 241 2.50 -23.06 -6.06
N MET A 242 2.02 -23.68 -4.98
CA MET A 242 0.62 -24.07 -4.82
C MET A 242 -0.31 -22.85 -4.85
N PHE A 243 0.04 -21.78 -4.11
CA PHE A 243 -0.76 -20.55 -4.03
C PHE A 243 -0.65 -19.69 -5.30
N LEU A 244 0.52 -19.67 -5.95
CA LEU A 244 0.70 -19.07 -7.28
C LEU A 244 -0.20 -19.76 -8.33
N TYR A 245 -0.23 -21.10 -8.34
CA TYR A 245 -1.11 -21.85 -9.25
C TYR A 245 -2.59 -21.56 -8.96
N VAL A 246 -3.02 -21.60 -7.69
CA VAL A 246 -4.41 -21.27 -7.30
C VAL A 246 -4.81 -19.84 -7.67
N LEU A 247 -3.92 -18.86 -7.46
CA LEU A 247 -4.15 -17.46 -7.86
C LEU A 247 -4.30 -17.34 -9.38
N ALA A 248 -3.35 -17.88 -10.14
CA ALA A 248 -3.38 -17.85 -11.60
C ALA A 248 -4.65 -18.50 -12.14
N GLN A 249 -4.99 -19.70 -11.67
CA GLN A 249 -6.14 -20.48 -12.14
C GLN A 249 -7.47 -19.81 -11.78
N SER A 250 -7.53 -19.11 -10.65
CA SER A 250 -8.67 -18.28 -10.28
C SER A 250 -8.82 -17.03 -11.16
N LEU A 251 -7.73 -16.48 -11.70
CA LEU A 251 -7.77 -15.24 -12.50
C LEU A 251 -8.00 -15.50 -14.00
N TRP A 252 -7.25 -16.43 -14.61
CA TRP A 252 -7.07 -16.47 -16.07
C TRP A 252 -7.68 -17.68 -16.79
N SER A 253 -8.04 -18.74 -16.08
CA SER A 253 -8.60 -19.96 -16.69
C SER A 253 -9.94 -19.68 -17.41
N GLY A 254 -10.28 -20.54 -18.38
CA GLY A 254 -11.56 -20.49 -19.08
C GLY A 254 -11.79 -19.21 -19.89
N GLY A 255 -10.72 -18.57 -20.37
CA GLY A 255 -10.78 -17.32 -21.14
C GLY A 255 -11.08 -16.06 -20.31
N SER A 256 -10.99 -16.14 -18.98
CA SER A 256 -11.23 -15.03 -18.06
C SER A 256 -10.30 -13.82 -18.31
N LYS A 257 -10.71 -12.64 -17.82
CA LYS A 257 -10.00 -11.37 -17.94
C LYS A 257 -9.35 -10.94 -16.61
N ALA A 258 -8.67 -11.87 -15.93
CA ALA A 258 -8.26 -11.75 -14.53
C ALA A 258 -9.45 -11.57 -13.57
N TRP A 259 -9.72 -10.35 -13.14
CA TRP A 259 -10.70 -10.08 -12.09
C TRP A 259 -12.16 -10.19 -12.63
N PRO A 260 -13.14 -10.68 -11.83
CA PRO A 260 -13.01 -11.26 -10.49
C PRO A 260 -12.66 -12.74 -10.49
N LEU A 261 -11.97 -13.17 -9.42
CA LEU A 261 -11.59 -14.55 -9.12
C LEU A 261 -12.73 -15.55 -9.40
N LYS A 262 -12.39 -16.66 -10.05
CA LYS A 262 -13.29 -17.77 -10.41
C LYS A 262 -13.13 -18.96 -9.45
N PRO A 263 -14.20 -19.75 -9.25
CA PRO A 263 -14.10 -21.07 -8.67
C PRO A 263 -13.57 -22.09 -9.71
N PHE A 264 -12.81 -23.08 -9.25
CA PHE A 264 -12.47 -24.28 -10.02
C PHE A 264 -12.40 -25.48 -9.07
N THR A 265 -12.54 -26.71 -9.59
CA THR A 265 -12.89 -27.91 -8.81
C THR A 265 -11.88 -28.25 -7.70
N GLN A 266 -10.59 -28.29 -8.02
CA GLN A 266 -9.52 -28.69 -7.08
C GLN A 266 -9.13 -27.58 -6.07
N LYS A 267 -9.70 -26.37 -6.19
CA LYS A 267 -9.21 -25.18 -5.51
C LYS A 267 -9.13 -25.30 -3.98
N ALA A 268 -10.10 -25.95 -3.35
CA ALA A 268 -10.12 -26.16 -1.90
C ALA A 268 -9.08 -27.20 -1.45
N GLU A 269 -8.82 -28.24 -2.26
CA GLU A 269 -7.79 -29.25 -2.00
C GLU A 269 -6.39 -28.63 -2.06
N LEU A 270 -6.09 -27.87 -3.11
CA LEU A 270 -4.79 -27.22 -3.30
C LEU A 270 -4.49 -26.20 -2.20
N LEU A 271 -5.48 -25.38 -1.80
CA LEU A 271 -5.33 -24.49 -0.65
C LEU A 271 -5.10 -25.28 0.64
N GLY A 272 -5.82 -26.39 0.86
CA GLY A 272 -5.62 -27.28 1.99
C GLY A 272 -4.21 -27.90 2.05
N LYS A 273 -3.69 -28.38 0.91
CA LYS A 273 -2.30 -28.87 0.80
C LYS A 273 -1.28 -27.78 1.13
N GLY A 274 -1.43 -26.59 0.54
CA GLY A 274 -0.52 -25.47 0.82
C GLY A 274 -0.55 -25.02 2.28
N LEU A 275 -1.70 -25.09 2.95
CA LEU A 275 -1.80 -24.82 4.40
C LEU A 275 -1.08 -25.87 5.26
N ILE A 276 -1.01 -27.13 4.83
CA ILE A 276 -0.19 -28.15 5.50
C ILE A 276 1.30 -27.76 5.39
N PHE A 277 1.79 -27.43 4.19
CA PHE A 277 3.18 -26.99 4.03
C PHE A 277 3.50 -25.71 4.84
N ALA A 278 2.61 -24.71 4.81
CA ALA A 278 2.81 -23.47 5.56
C ALA A 278 2.93 -23.68 7.07
N LYS A 279 2.25 -24.71 7.62
CA LYS A 279 2.31 -25.07 9.04
C LYS A 279 3.69 -25.59 9.45
N GLU A 280 4.36 -26.34 8.57
CA GLU A 280 5.70 -26.88 8.82
C GLU A 280 6.81 -25.83 8.65
N VAL A 281 6.52 -24.68 7.99
CA VAL A 281 7.43 -23.52 7.93
C VAL A 281 7.46 -22.77 9.27
N SER A 282 6.33 -22.23 9.73
CA SER A 282 6.18 -21.63 11.07
C SER A 282 4.71 -21.33 11.39
N SER A 283 4.40 -21.10 12.67
CA SER A 283 3.06 -20.63 13.09
C SER A 283 2.69 -19.27 12.50
N SER A 284 3.62 -18.30 12.49
CA SER A 284 3.38 -16.97 11.91
C SER A 284 3.22 -17.01 10.39
N PHE A 285 3.91 -17.93 9.70
CA PHE A 285 3.69 -18.14 8.28
C PHE A 285 2.36 -18.83 8.00
N TYR A 286 1.94 -19.77 8.87
CA TYR A 286 0.61 -20.38 8.81
C TYR A 286 -0.54 -19.38 8.99
N GLU A 287 -0.37 -18.33 9.80
CA GLU A 287 -1.35 -17.24 9.96
C GLU A 287 -1.50 -16.39 8.68
N LEU A 288 -0.38 -16.02 8.04
CA LEU A 288 -0.39 -15.40 6.70
C LEU A 288 -1.02 -16.34 5.65
N ALA A 289 -0.63 -17.62 5.64
CA ALA A 289 -1.12 -18.60 4.68
C ALA A 289 -2.62 -18.86 4.82
N SER A 290 -3.12 -18.92 6.07
CA SER A 290 -4.55 -19.02 6.38
C SER A 290 -5.30 -17.79 5.88
N THR A 291 -4.75 -16.59 6.13
CA THR A 291 -5.30 -15.33 5.62
C THR A 291 -5.38 -15.35 4.08
N GLU A 292 -4.30 -15.71 3.38
CA GLU A 292 -4.31 -15.81 1.92
C GLU A 292 -5.25 -16.92 1.40
N ALA A 293 -5.40 -18.03 2.12
CA ALA A 293 -6.29 -19.12 1.75
C ALA A 293 -7.77 -18.70 1.81
N GLU A 294 -8.16 -17.96 2.83
CA GLU A 294 -9.51 -17.39 2.93
C GLU A 294 -9.74 -16.33 1.83
N ILE A 295 -8.78 -15.43 1.63
CA ILE A 295 -8.82 -14.40 0.57
C ILE A 295 -9.02 -15.05 -0.80
N LEU A 296 -8.29 -16.12 -1.10
CA LEU A 296 -8.40 -16.88 -2.34
C LEU A 296 -9.64 -17.78 -2.41
N SER A 297 -10.29 -18.10 -1.29
CA SER A 297 -11.39 -19.07 -1.23
C SER A 297 -12.62 -18.68 -2.07
N ASN A 298 -13.54 -19.62 -2.25
CA ASN A 298 -14.82 -19.38 -2.92
C ASN A 298 -15.94 -18.97 -1.95
N LYS A 299 -15.62 -18.60 -0.69
CA LYS A 299 -16.60 -18.12 0.28
C LYS A 299 -17.12 -16.73 -0.13
N HIS A 300 -18.32 -16.40 0.33
CA HIS A 300 -18.85 -15.04 0.29
C HIS A 300 -18.55 -14.37 1.63
N ASP A 301 -17.35 -13.80 1.75
CA ASP A 301 -16.91 -13.10 2.95
C ASP A 301 -17.74 -11.82 3.18
N SER A 302 -18.05 -11.52 4.44
CA SER A 302 -18.57 -10.24 4.87
C SER A 302 -17.51 -9.13 4.77
N LYS A 303 -17.93 -7.87 4.81
CA LYS A 303 -17.00 -6.73 4.73
C LYS A 303 -16.03 -6.72 5.92
N PHE A 304 -16.53 -7.10 7.10
CA PHE A 304 -15.74 -7.30 8.32
C PHE A 304 -14.65 -8.38 8.13
N GLU A 305 -14.98 -9.54 7.56
CA GLU A 305 -14.00 -10.59 7.30
C GLU A 305 -12.93 -10.12 6.29
N VAL A 306 -13.32 -9.45 5.20
CA VAL A 306 -12.36 -8.88 4.23
C VAL A 306 -11.47 -7.78 4.86
N MET A 307 -12.00 -7.01 5.81
CA MET A 307 -11.24 -5.96 6.51
C MET A 307 -10.23 -6.56 7.51
N ASN A 308 -10.62 -7.60 8.26
CA ASN A 308 -9.69 -8.36 9.09
C ASN A 308 -8.60 -9.03 8.23
N GLN A 309 -8.97 -9.62 7.10
CA GLN A 309 -8.03 -10.20 6.13
C GLN A 309 -7.07 -9.13 5.56
N LEU A 310 -7.54 -7.91 5.31
CA LEU A 310 -6.70 -6.77 4.90
C LEU A 310 -5.73 -6.34 6.01
N GLN A 311 -6.18 -6.22 7.26
CA GLN A 311 -5.33 -5.86 8.39
C GLN A 311 -4.26 -6.94 8.67
N SER A 312 -4.64 -8.22 8.69
CA SER A 312 -3.70 -9.35 8.77
C SER A 312 -2.68 -9.35 7.62
N SER A 313 -3.14 -9.09 6.38
CA SER A 313 -2.25 -9.01 5.21
C SER A 313 -1.22 -7.89 5.35
N ARG A 314 -1.58 -6.75 5.91
CA ARG A 314 -0.66 -5.63 6.17
C ARG A 314 0.34 -5.92 7.28
N ILE A 315 -0.12 -6.50 8.40
CA ILE A 315 0.75 -6.94 9.51
C ILE A 315 1.84 -7.87 8.98
N HIS A 316 1.47 -8.82 8.12
CA HIS A 316 2.39 -9.77 7.48
C HIS A 316 3.01 -9.25 6.17
N SER A 317 2.80 -7.98 5.79
CA SER A 317 3.32 -7.34 4.57
C SER A 317 3.01 -8.04 3.22
N SER A 318 1.92 -8.82 3.13
CA SER A 318 1.48 -9.43 1.88
C SER A 318 0.72 -8.45 0.99
N ILE A 319 1.40 -7.97 -0.06
CA ILE A 319 0.78 -7.26 -1.19
C ILE A 319 -0.30 -8.13 -1.87
N ARG A 320 -0.11 -9.45 -1.91
CA ARG A 320 -1.07 -10.38 -2.54
C ARG A 320 -2.39 -10.33 -1.78
N GLY A 321 -2.34 -10.46 -0.45
CA GLY A 321 -3.52 -10.33 0.40
C GLY A 321 -4.16 -8.94 0.34
N GLU A 322 -3.37 -7.88 0.57
CA GLU A 322 -3.88 -6.50 0.56
C GLU A 322 -4.56 -6.13 -0.76
N MET A 323 -3.91 -6.39 -1.90
CA MET A 323 -4.45 -6.05 -3.23
C MET A 323 -5.77 -6.79 -3.51
N LEU A 324 -5.87 -8.07 -3.14
CA LEU A 324 -7.07 -8.88 -3.35
C LEU A 324 -8.21 -8.46 -2.41
N CYS A 325 -7.93 -8.11 -1.15
CA CYS A 325 -8.93 -7.56 -0.24
C CYS A 325 -9.47 -6.20 -0.70
N LEU A 326 -8.59 -5.28 -1.09
CA LEU A 326 -9.00 -3.97 -1.62
C LEU A 326 -9.86 -4.12 -2.90
N TRP A 327 -9.50 -5.07 -3.78
CA TRP A 327 -10.33 -5.45 -4.93
C TRP A 327 -11.70 -6.04 -4.53
N LYS A 328 -11.77 -6.91 -3.50
CA LYS A 328 -13.04 -7.42 -2.94
C LYS A 328 -13.92 -6.28 -2.41
N LEU A 329 -13.35 -5.33 -1.68
CA LEU A 329 -14.07 -4.17 -1.13
C LEU A 329 -14.58 -3.24 -2.24
N LEU A 330 -13.74 -2.85 -3.19
CA LEU A 330 -14.13 -2.02 -4.35
C LEU A 330 -15.24 -2.68 -5.19
N ASN A 331 -15.08 -3.96 -5.53
CA ASN A 331 -16.12 -4.72 -6.24
C ASN A 331 -17.42 -4.89 -5.42
N SER A 332 -17.35 -4.79 -4.09
CA SER A 332 -18.53 -4.77 -3.22
C SER A 332 -19.21 -3.39 -3.21
N HIS A 333 -18.43 -2.31 -3.23
CA HIS A 333 -18.94 -0.94 -3.42
C HIS A 333 -19.67 -0.78 -4.75
N PHE A 334 -19.05 -1.22 -5.87
CA PHE A 334 -19.61 -1.10 -7.22
C PHE A 334 -20.91 -1.89 -7.43
N ARG A 335 -21.25 -2.81 -6.51
CA ARG A 335 -22.50 -3.59 -6.49
C ARG A 335 -23.52 -3.05 -5.51
N LEU A 336 -23.15 -2.11 -4.65
CA LEU A 336 -24.02 -1.58 -3.61
C LEU A 336 -24.83 -0.40 -4.15
N ASN A 337 -26.16 -0.48 -4.04
CA ASN A 337 -27.03 0.65 -4.36
C ASN A 337 -26.76 1.83 -3.41
N SER A 338 -26.68 3.06 -3.93
CA SER A 338 -26.49 4.31 -3.18
C SER A 338 -27.45 4.46 -1.98
N SER A 339 -28.66 3.89 -2.05
CA SER A 339 -29.63 3.88 -0.94
C SER A 339 -29.25 3.00 0.26
N LYS A 340 -28.19 2.20 0.15
CA LYS A 340 -27.63 1.36 1.23
C LYS A 340 -26.31 1.88 1.78
N TYR A 341 -25.85 3.05 1.34
CA TYR A 341 -24.71 3.73 1.94
C TYR A 341 -25.13 4.41 3.24
N VAL A 342 -24.25 4.36 4.25
CA VAL A 342 -24.32 5.17 5.46
C VAL A 342 -23.72 6.53 5.12
N TRP A 343 -24.38 7.59 5.58
CA TRP A 343 -23.97 8.98 5.39
C TRP A 343 -23.50 9.52 6.74
N GLN A 344 -22.36 10.22 6.75
CA GLN A 344 -21.79 10.81 7.97
C GLN A 344 -22.01 12.32 7.94
N ASP A 345 -22.70 12.85 8.95
CA ASP A 345 -22.87 14.31 9.12
C ASP A 345 -21.74 14.95 9.96
N ASN A 346 -20.75 14.16 10.41
CA ASN A 346 -19.61 14.57 11.24
C ASN A 346 -18.29 14.02 10.67
N LEU A 347 -17.24 14.85 10.57
CA LEU A 347 -15.92 14.48 10.02
C LEU A 347 -15.09 13.56 10.96
N PHE A 348 -15.40 13.54 12.26
CA PHE A 348 -14.56 12.95 13.30
C PHE A 348 -15.11 11.64 13.93
N ASP A 349 -16.27 11.16 13.50
CA ASP A 349 -17.09 10.21 14.27
C ASP A 349 -16.60 8.73 14.22
N VAL A 350 -16.21 8.25 13.04
CA VAL A 350 -15.67 6.88 12.85
C VAL A 350 -14.67 6.87 11.69
N SER A 351 -13.53 6.20 11.85
CA SER A 351 -12.59 5.97 10.75
C SER A 351 -13.18 5.05 9.67
N ALA A 352 -12.70 5.19 8.42
CA ALA A 352 -13.17 4.37 7.30
C ALA A 352 -13.03 2.85 7.57
N GLU A 353 -11.89 2.41 8.13
CA GLU A 353 -11.71 1.01 8.55
C GLU A 353 -12.74 0.60 9.61
N GLY A 354 -13.00 1.46 10.61
CA GLY A 354 -14.01 1.21 11.64
C GLY A 354 -15.44 1.10 11.10
N MET A 355 -15.78 1.78 10.02
CA MET A 355 -17.07 1.61 9.34
C MET A 355 -17.17 0.29 8.58
N ILE A 356 -16.12 -0.11 7.87
CA ILE A 356 -16.07 -1.40 7.14
C ILE A 356 -16.17 -2.56 8.15
N MET A 357 -15.51 -2.44 9.31
CA MET A 357 -15.63 -3.39 10.43
C MET A 357 -17.05 -3.47 11.00
N LYS A 358 -17.80 -2.36 11.03
CA LYS A 358 -19.25 -2.35 11.35
C LYS A 358 -20.14 -2.91 10.22
N ASN A 359 -19.56 -3.51 9.17
CA ASN A 359 -20.21 -3.91 7.92
C ASN A 359 -20.93 -2.75 7.18
N GLN A 360 -20.59 -1.51 7.49
CA GLN A 360 -21.14 -0.30 6.86
C GLN A 360 -20.25 0.13 5.67
N PHE A 361 -20.83 0.82 4.70
CA PHE A 361 -20.10 1.49 3.62
C PHE A 361 -20.65 2.91 3.48
N SER A 362 -19.75 3.87 3.34
CA SER A 362 -19.98 5.30 3.15
C SER A 362 -19.14 5.83 1.96
N VAL A 363 -19.22 7.13 1.66
CA VAL A 363 -18.45 7.74 0.56
C VAL A 363 -16.94 7.67 0.86
N GLU A 364 -16.59 7.85 2.13
CA GLU A 364 -15.25 7.83 2.70
C GLU A 364 -14.62 6.45 2.57
N THR A 365 -15.38 5.38 2.86
CA THR A 365 -14.88 4.00 2.70
C THR A 365 -14.59 3.64 1.24
N LEU A 366 -15.40 4.13 0.29
CA LEU A 366 -15.13 3.96 -1.14
C LEU A 366 -13.84 4.69 -1.55
N PHE A 367 -13.68 5.95 -1.14
CA PHE A 367 -12.50 6.75 -1.45
C PHE A 367 -11.23 6.21 -0.78
N TYR A 368 -11.33 5.73 0.46
CA TYR A 368 -10.27 5.03 1.18
C TYR A 368 -9.82 3.76 0.45
N CYS A 369 -10.76 2.85 0.11
CA CYS A 369 -10.43 1.61 -0.59
C CYS A 369 -9.83 1.88 -1.98
N TRP A 370 -10.34 2.89 -2.68
CA TRP A 370 -9.74 3.37 -3.93
C TRP A 370 -8.30 3.85 -3.72
N THR A 371 -8.06 4.65 -2.68
CA THR A 371 -6.76 5.28 -2.45
C THR A 371 -5.68 4.24 -2.13
N CYS A 372 -5.94 3.33 -1.17
CA CYS A 372 -5.00 2.25 -0.85
C CYS A 372 -4.75 1.30 -2.03
N TRP A 373 -5.75 1.08 -2.90
CA TRP A 373 -5.60 0.25 -4.10
C TRP A 373 -4.75 0.97 -5.15
N LYS A 374 -5.11 2.22 -5.48
CA LYS A 374 -4.39 3.12 -6.39
C LYS A 374 -2.90 3.19 -6.06
N ASP A 375 -2.53 3.40 -4.81
CA ASP A 375 -1.13 3.59 -4.43
C ASP A 375 -0.29 2.31 -4.57
N ASN A 376 -0.86 1.15 -4.22
CA ASN A 376 -0.23 -0.13 -4.50
C ASN A 376 -0.08 -0.40 -6.02
N ILE A 377 -1.05 0.00 -6.85
CA ILE A 377 -0.98 -0.12 -8.31
C ILE A 377 0.05 0.84 -8.92
N VAL A 378 0.17 2.07 -8.40
CA VAL A 378 1.22 3.02 -8.80
C VAL A 378 2.61 2.45 -8.47
N HIS A 379 2.81 1.88 -7.28
CA HIS A 379 4.07 1.22 -6.92
C HIS A 379 4.39 0.00 -7.80
N VAL A 380 3.38 -0.76 -8.25
CA VAL A 380 3.54 -1.82 -9.26
C VAL A 380 4.04 -1.23 -10.58
N LEU A 381 3.42 -0.15 -11.07
CA LEU A 381 3.78 0.49 -12.35
C LEU A 381 5.18 1.13 -12.31
N GLU A 382 5.58 1.74 -11.19
CA GLU A 382 6.93 2.27 -10.97
C GLU A 382 7.97 1.15 -10.93
N SER A 383 7.68 0.07 -10.20
CA SER A 383 8.54 -1.11 -10.11
C SER A 383 8.74 -1.80 -11.46
N LEU A 384 7.69 -1.96 -12.26
CA LEU A 384 7.78 -2.51 -13.62
C LEU A 384 8.55 -1.60 -14.58
N SER A 385 8.45 -0.28 -14.42
CA SER A 385 9.19 0.69 -15.24
C SER A 385 10.68 0.68 -14.94
N ASN A 386 11.06 0.57 -13.66
CA ASN A 386 12.46 0.53 -13.21
C ASN A 386 13.13 -0.83 -13.47
N PHE A 387 12.38 -1.89 -13.79
CA PHE A 387 12.89 -3.25 -14.05
C PHE A 387 13.90 -3.35 -15.21
N LYS A 388 14.09 -2.29 -16.00
CA LYS A 388 15.03 -2.26 -17.14
C LYS A 388 16.48 -1.94 -16.75
N THR A 389 16.78 -1.52 -15.52
CA THR A 389 18.16 -1.29 -15.06
C THR A 389 18.81 -2.60 -14.56
N GLN A 390 20.11 -2.75 -14.78
CA GLN A 390 20.86 -4.01 -14.58
C GLN A 390 21.27 -4.27 -13.12
N GLU A 391 20.33 -4.19 -12.18
CA GLU A 391 20.54 -4.61 -10.78
C GLU A 391 19.98 -6.02 -10.53
N PRO A 392 20.47 -6.76 -9.51
CA PRO A 392 19.99 -8.09 -9.17
C PRO A 392 18.59 -8.02 -8.50
N HIS A 393 17.54 -7.89 -9.31
CA HIS A 393 16.11 -7.72 -8.95
C HIS A 393 15.46 -8.94 -8.25
N GLN A 394 16.16 -9.68 -7.40
CA GLN A 394 15.59 -10.79 -6.63
C GLN A 394 14.55 -10.36 -5.58
N HIS A 395 14.51 -9.07 -5.20
CA HIS A 395 13.76 -8.59 -4.03
C HIS A 395 12.64 -7.57 -4.28
N ASN A 396 12.31 -7.22 -5.53
CA ASN A 396 11.16 -6.32 -5.76
C ASN A 396 9.82 -7.08 -5.63
N ARG A 397 9.24 -6.99 -4.43
CA ARG A 397 7.96 -7.59 -4.04
C ARG A 397 6.77 -7.19 -4.94
N TYR A 398 6.75 -5.96 -5.49
CA TYR A 398 5.69 -5.51 -6.39
C TYR A 398 5.82 -6.12 -7.80
N VAL A 399 7.04 -6.31 -8.31
CA VAL A 399 7.25 -7.05 -9.57
C VAL A 399 6.88 -8.52 -9.40
N LYS A 400 7.29 -9.17 -8.30
CA LYS A 400 6.88 -10.54 -8.00
C LYS A 400 5.35 -10.66 -7.97
N PHE A 401 4.65 -9.75 -7.27
CA PHE A 401 3.19 -9.71 -7.30
C PHE A 401 2.62 -9.54 -8.71
N ALA A 402 3.12 -8.57 -9.48
CA ALA A 402 2.61 -8.27 -10.82
C ALA A 402 2.76 -9.44 -11.81
N LEU A 403 3.88 -10.18 -11.76
CA LEU A 403 4.10 -11.35 -12.59
C LEU A 403 3.29 -12.56 -12.12
N ASN A 404 3.25 -12.81 -10.80
CA ASN A 404 2.41 -13.86 -10.21
C ASN A 404 0.92 -13.67 -10.56
N TYR A 405 0.42 -12.42 -10.54
CA TYR A 405 -0.95 -12.08 -10.90
C TYR A 405 -1.27 -12.34 -12.39
N LEU A 406 -0.30 -12.20 -13.29
CA LEU A 406 -0.45 -12.61 -14.70
C LEU A 406 -0.39 -14.15 -14.90
N GLY A 407 -0.10 -14.91 -13.84
CA GLY A 407 0.13 -16.36 -13.94
C GLY A 407 1.50 -16.70 -14.52
N VAL A 408 2.53 -15.92 -14.17
CA VAL A 408 3.90 -16.07 -14.68
C VAL A 408 4.88 -16.37 -13.56
N GLN A 409 5.62 -17.48 -13.69
CA GLN A 409 6.69 -17.84 -12.77
C GLN A 409 8.04 -17.45 -13.36
N LYS A 410 8.81 -16.59 -12.66
CA LYS A 410 10.24 -16.39 -12.96
C LYS A 410 11.03 -17.61 -12.50
N ARG A 411 11.91 -18.12 -13.36
CA ARG A 411 12.90 -19.18 -13.08
C ARG A 411 14.29 -18.71 -13.52
N ILE A 412 15.34 -19.22 -12.87
CA ILE A 412 16.73 -19.03 -13.29
C ILE A 412 17.20 -20.36 -13.88
N TYR A 413 17.80 -20.33 -15.07
CA TYR A 413 18.33 -21.50 -15.76
C TYR A 413 19.61 -21.12 -16.50
N ASN A 414 20.73 -21.78 -16.21
CA ASN A 414 22.06 -21.46 -16.75
C ASN A 414 22.38 -19.94 -16.69
N LEU A 415 22.18 -19.35 -15.51
CA LEU A 415 22.32 -17.91 -15.20
C LEU A 415 21.39 -16.95 -15.98
N ASN A 416 20.48 -17.45 -16.81
CA ASN A 416 19.49 -16.64 -17.53
C ASN A 416 18.12 -16.70 -16.84
N ASP A 417 17.40 -15.58 -16.85
CA ASP A 417 16.00 -15.53 -16.43
C ASP A 417 15.08 -16.10 -17.52
N ILE A 418 14.25 -17.09 -17.16
CA ILE A 418 13.18 -17.64 -18.01
C ILE A 418 11.84 -17.39 -17.31
N TYR A 419 10.85 -16.88 -18.04
CA TYR A 419 9.53 -16.55 -17.52
C TYR A 419 8.50 -17.54 -18.06
N LEU A 420 8.05 -18.48 -17.22
CA LEU A 420 7.10 -19.54 -17.61
C LEU A 420 5.65 -19.10 -17.41
N LEU A 421 4.79 -19.51 -18.34
CA LEU A 421 3.35 -19.30 -18.29
C LEU A 421 2.67 -20.51 -17.64
N LEU A 422 1.98 -20.28 -16.52
CA LEU A 422 1.23 -21.32 -15.82
C LEU A 422 -0.08 -21.68 -16.54
N ILE A 423 -0.61 -20.74 -17.34
CA ILE A 423 -1.89 -20.84 -18.05
C ILE A 423 -1.66 -20.34 -19.49
N PRO A 424 -1.18 -21.19 -20.41
CA PRO A 424 -0.87 -20.78 -21.78
C PRO A 424 -2.10 -20.38 -22.61
N ASP A 425 -3.30 -20.78 -22.21
CA ASP A 425 -4.60 -20.41 -22.80
C ASP A 425 -5.15 -19.07 -22.26
N ALA A 426 -4.44 -18.41 -21.35
CA ALA A 426 -4.89 -17.15 -20.75
C ALA A 426 -5.17 -16.07 -21.81
N ASN A 427 -6.24 -15.30 -21.59
CA ASN A 427 -6.76 -14.30 -22.53
C ASN A 427 -5.70 -13.25 -22.96
N TRP A 428 -4.72 -12.96 -22.09
CA TRP A 428 -3.60 -12.07 -22.43
C TRP A 428 -2.50 -12.73 -23.26
N VAL A 429 -2.20 -14.01 -23.02
CA VAL A 429 -1.22 -14.80 -23.77
C VAL A 429 -1.65 -14.95 -25.23
N MET A 430 -2.94 -15.24 -25.45
CA MET A 430 -3.53 -15.29 -26.80
C MET A 430 -3.40 -13.96 -27.56
N LYS A 431 -3.35 -12.81 -26.87
CA LYS A 431 -3.20 -11.48 -27.49
C LYS A 431 -1.75 -11.12 -27.83
N LEU A 432 -0.76 -11.71 -27.15
CA LEU A 432 0.66 -11.58 -27.53
C LEU A 432 0.96 -12.34 -28.83
N GLY A 433 0.28 -13.47 -29.04
CA GLY A 433 0.42 -14.31 -30.22
C GLY A 433 1.68 -15.18 -30.22
N ASP A 434 1.64 -16.30 -30.95
CA ASP A 434 2.65 -17.36 -30.88
C ASP A 434 4.10 -16.91 -31.18
N ARG A 435 4.29 -15.82 -31.93
CA ARG A 435 5.63 -15.32 -32.32
C ARG A 435 6.49 -14.85 -31.14
N LEU A 436 5.89 -14.56 -29.99
CA LEU A 436 6.57 -14.10 -28.78
C LEU A 436 6.65 -15.19 -27.69
N LEU A 437 6.24 -16.42 -28.02
CA LEU A 437 6.16 -17.55 -27.10
C LEU A 437 7.15 -18.65 -27.48
N LYS A 438 8.00 -19.04 -26.55
CA LYS A 438 8.95 -20.15 -26.68
C LYS A 438 8.33 -21.40 -26.05
N LYS A 439 7.88 -22.33 -26.90
CA LYS A 439 7.25 -23.60 -26.51
C LYS A 439 8.30 -24.71 -26.53
N ASN A 440 8.43 -25.45 -25.42
CA ASN A 440 9.30 -26.61 -25.29
C ASN A 440 8.54 -27.75 -24.60
N GLY A 441 8.09 -28.74 -25.37
CA GLY A 441 7.16 -29.77 -24.88
C GLY A 441 5.88 -29.15 -24.30
N LYS A 442 5.57 -29.48 -23.04
CA LYS A 442 4.43 -28.92 -22.28
C LYS A 442 4.68 -27.46 -21.80
N ILE A 443 5.95 -27.03 -21.69
CA ILE A 443 6.31 -25.72 -21.16
C ILE A 443 6.11 -24.63 -22.22
N VAL A 444 5.46 -23.53 -21.82
CA VAL A 444 5.43 -22.28 -22.59
C VAL A 444 6.09 -21.18 -21.79
N SER A 445 7.00 -20.45 -22.44
CA SER A 445 7.72 -19.31 -21.86
C SER A 445 7.61 -18.07 -22.73
N VAL A 446 7.77 -16.89 -22.14
CA VAL A 446 7.66 -15.58 -22.79
C VAL A 446 8.92 -14.76 -22.55
N ASP A 447 9.33 -13.94 -23.52
CA ASP A 447 10.45 -13.04 -23.34
C ASP A 447 10.09 -11.86 -22.42
N VAL A 448 11.08 -11.44 -21.62
CA VAL A 448 10.86 -10.50 -20.50
C VAL A 448 10.39 -9.11 -20.93
N GLN A 449 10.84 -8.62 -22.09
CA GLN A 449 10.46 -7.28 -22.57
C GLN A 449 8.99 -7.23 -23.06
N PRO A 450 8.49 -8.18 -23.88
CA PRO A 450 7.06 -8.35 -24.12
C PRO A 450 6.23 -8.49 -22.84
N LEU A 451 6.68 -9.32 -21.88
CA LEU A 451 5.99 -9.57 -20.61
C LEU A 451 5.83 -8.29 -19.77
N ILE A 452 6.91 -7.56 -19.51
CA ILE A 452 6.88 -6.32 -18.72
C ILE A 452 6.05 -5.25 -19.45
N SER A 453 6.17 -5.15 -20.77
CA SER A 453 5.37 -4.20 -21.57
C SER A 453 3.87 -4.51 -21.50
N PHE A 454 3.49 -5.80 -21.53
CA PHE A 454 2.11 -6.21 -21.31
C PHE A 454 1.65 -5.92 -19.87
N ALA A 455 2.46 -6.24 -18.86
CA ALA A 455 2.13 -6.00 -17.45
C ALA A 455 1.89 -4.51 -17.18
N GLN A 456 2.73 -3.62 -17.71
CA GLN A 456 2.53 -2.17 -17.64
C GLN A 456 1.20 -1.78 -18.32
N SER A 457 0.95 -2.24 -19.55
CA SER A 457 -0.28 -1.93 -20.28
C SER A 457 -1.54 -2.45 -19.57
N TYR A 458 -1.47 -3.61 -18.91
CA TYR A 458 -2.56 -4.19 -18.14
C TYR A 458 -2.85 -3.34 -16.89
N TRP A 459 -1.85 -3.11 -16.03
CA TRP A 459 -2.06 -2.38 -14.79
C TRP A 459 -2.44 -0.91 -15.03
N SER A 460 -1.93 -0.26 -16.08
CA SER A 460 -2.39 1.07 -16.51
C SER A 460 -3.84 1.07 -16.98
N SER A 461 -4.29 0.02 -17.68
CA SER A 461 -5.68 -0.13 -18.13
C SER A 461 -6.63 -0.36 -16.95
N GLU A 462 -6.26 -1.20 -15.99
CA GLU A 462 -7.04 -1.44 -14.77
C GLU A 462 -7.11 -0.18 -13.90
N LEU A 463 -6.00 0.53 -13.71
CA LEU A 463 -5.95 1.79 -12.94
C LEU A 463 -6.93 2.83 -13.50
N LEU A 464 -7.00 2.96 -14.83
CA LEU A 464 -7.95 3.83 -15.50
C LEU A 464 -9.39 3.29 -15.40
N SER A 465 -9.63 2.00 -15.62
CA SER A 465 -10.98 1.42 -15.57
C SER A 465 -11.60 1.55 -14.18
N VAL A 466 -10.88 1.10 -13.14
CA VAL A 466 -11.34 1.15 -11.75
C VAL A 466 -11.55 2.59 -11.30
N GLY A 467 -10.67 3.53 -11.66
CA GLY A 467 -10.87 4.95 -11.37
C GLY A 467 -12.13 5.52 -12.04
N MET A 468 -12.43 5.11 -13.27
CA MET A 468 -13.66 5.50 -13.96
C MET A 468 -14.92 4.81 -13.39
N ASP A 469 -14.81 3.64 -12.76
CA ASP A 469 -15.90 3.00 -12.02
C ASP A 469 -16.12 3.67 -10.64
N VAL A 470 -15.05 4.03 -9.92
CA VAL A 470 -15.10 4.84 -8.68
C VAL A 470 -15.78 6.18 -8.94
N LEU A 471 -15.39 6.91 -9.98
CA LEU A 471 -16.02 8.19 -10.33
C LEU A 471 -17.52 8.04 -10.63
N ARG A 472 -17.93 6.98 -11.35
CA ARG A 472 -19.36 6.72 -11.61
C ARG A 472 -20.13 6.38 -10.33
N ASN A 473 -19.50 5.77 -9.33
CA ASN A 473 -20.13 5.50 -8.04
C ASN A 473 -20.22 6.77 -7.18
N LEU A 474 -19.15 7.58 -7.09
CA LEU A 474 -19.16 8.86 -6.39
C LEU A 474 -20.16 9.85 -7.01
N ASP A 475 -20.26 9.87 -8.34
CA ASP A 475 -21.27 10.65 -9.07
C ASP A 475 -22.70 10.21 -8.74
N ALA A 476 -22.97 8.91 -8.73
CA ALA A 476 -24.27 8.36 -8.33
C ALA A 476 -24.60 8.67 -6.86
N LEU A 477 -23.60 8.65 -5.98
CA LEU A 477 -23.74 9.04 -4.57
C LEU A 477 -24.07 10.53 -4.42
N TYR A 478 -23.34 11.43 -5.08
CA TYR A 478 -23.66 12.87 -5.09
C TYR A 478 -25.07 13.13 -5.63
N LYS A 479 -25.44 12.52 -6.76
CA LYS A 479 -26.79 12.65 -7.33
C LYS A 479 -27.86 12.08 -6.39
N PHE A 480 -27.54 11.06 -5.60
CA PHE A 480 -28.45 10.53 -4.59
C PHE A 480 -28.59 11.48 -3.38
N SER A 481 -27.50 12.08 -2.88
CA SER A 481 -27.55 12.99 -1.72
C SER A 481 -28.26 14.30 -2.03
N VAL A 482 -28.07 14.87 -3.23
CA VAL A 482 -28.86 16.01 -3.72
C VAL A 482 -30.35 15.63 -3.83
N ASN A 483 -30.69 14.49 -4.45
CA ASN A 483 -32.08 14.04 -4.61
C ASN A 483 -32.77 13.65 -3.29
N LYS A 484 -32.01 13.40 -2.22
CA LYS A 484 -32.52 13.11 -0.87
C LYS A 484 -32.41 14.27 0.11
N ALA A 485 -31.84 15.40 -0.30
CA ALA A 485 -31.59 16.57 0.54
C ALA A 485 -30.84 16.23 1.84
N PHE A 486 -29.81 15.37 1.75
CA PHE A 486 -28.85 15.19 2.85
C PHE A 486 -28.03 16.46 3.08
N SER A 487 -27.27 16.51 4.17
CA SER A 487 -26.43 17.64 4.55
C SER A 487 -25.55 18.15 3.40
N GLU A 488 -25.29 19.46 3.38
CA GLU A 488 -24.40 20.04 2.35
C GLU A 488 -22.96 19.55 2.52
N PHE A 489 -22.55 19.17 3.73
CA PHE A 489 -21.31 18.44 4.00
C PHE A 489 -21.22 17.14 3.16
N CYS A 490 -22.21 16.24 3.26
CA CYS A 490 -22.25 15.01 2.46
C CYS A 490 -22.20 15.26 0.94
N GLN A 491 -22.80 16.36 0.47
CA GLN A 491 -22.79 16.75 -0.95
C GLN A 491 -21.40 17.27 -1.37
N VAL A 492 -20.80 18.16 -0.58
CA VAL A 492 -19.46 18.73 -0.81
C VAL A 492 -18.38 17.67 -0.74
N GLN A 493 -18.42 16.76 0.24
CA GLN A 493 -17.47 15.66 0.40
C GLN A 493 -17.49 14.70 -0.80
N SER A 494 -18.68 14.41 -1.33
CA SER A 494 -18.83 13.65 -2.58
C SER A 494 -18.17 14.38 -3.77
N LEU A 495 -18.32 15.70 -3.88
CA LEU A 495 -17.65 16.50 -4.93
C LEU A 495 -16.12 16.57 -4.75
N LEU A 496 -15.63 16.66 -3.50
CA LEU A 496 -14.20 16.68 -3.18
C LEU A 496 -13.50 15.38 -3.62
N HIS A 497 -14.12 14.23 -3.36
CA HIS A 497 -13.59 12.95 -3.81
C HIS A 497 -13.73 12.75 -5.34
N ILE A 498 -14.79 13.27 -5.97
CA ILE A 498 -14.89 13.34 -7.45
C ILE A 498 -13.72 14.16 -8.03
N TYR A 499 -13.39 15.30 -7.40
CA TYR A 499 -12.25 16.13 -7.77
C TYR A 499 -10.93 15.37 -7.63
N GLU A 500 -10.64 14.77 -6.47
CA GLU A 500 -9.38 14.08 -6.21
C GLU A 500 -9.12 12.92 -7.19
N VAL A 501 -10.13 12.08 -7.44
CA VAL A 501 -10.02 10.97 -8.40
C VAL A 501 -9.90 11.51 -9.84
N SER A 502 -10.65 12.55 -10.21
CA SER A 502 -10.57 13.14 -11.55
C SER A 502 -9.22 13.82 -11.81
N LYS A 503 -8.66 14.55 -10.83
CA LYS A 503 -7.34 15.20 -10.88
C LYS A 503 -6.23 14.15 -10.98
N PHE A 504 -6.32 13.05 -10.25
CA PHE A 504 -5.38 11.92 -10.39
C PHE A 504 -5.43 11.31 -11.80
N LEU A 505 -6.63 11.02 -12.33
CA LEU A 505 -6.77 10.40 -13.66
C LEU A 505 -6.33 11.34 -14.81
N LEU A 506 -6.56 12.66 -14.70
CA LEU A 506 -6.07 13.63 -15.68
C LEU A 506 -4.54 13.79 -15.67
N ASN A 507 -3.92 13.80 -14.48
CA ASN A 507 -2.48 14.02 -14.31
C ASN A 507 -1.63 12.73 -14.33
N SER A 508 -2.27 11.58 -14.59
CA SER A 508 -1.61 10.27 -14.59
C SER A 508 -0.62 10.12 -15.75
N LYS A 509 0.65 9.87 -15.42
CA LYS A 509 1.71 9.51 -16.39
C LYS A 509 1.57 8.10 -16.98
N TRP A 510 0.58 7.31 -16.54
CA TRP A 510 0.53 5.86 -16.76
C TRP A 510 -0.24 5.41 -17.99
N PHE A 511 -1.15 6.22 -18.51
CA PHE A 511 -2.03 5.90 -19.62
C PHE A 511 -2.36 7.15 -20.44
N SER A 512 -2.71 6.98 -21.71
CA SER A 512 -3.28 8.05 -22.52
C SER A 512 -4.81 8.04 -22.43
N LEU A 513 -5.41 9.21 -22.18
CA LEU A 513 -6.85 9.34 -22.12
C LEU A 513 -7.45 9.39 -23.53
N GLY A 514 -8.15 8.31 -23.92
CA GLY A 514 -8.97 8.31 -25.12
C GLY A 514 -10.09 9.35 -25.04
N HIS A 515 -10.44 9.96 -26.19
CA HIS A 515 -11.41 11.05 -26.30
C HIS A 515 -12.78 10.79 -25.63
N VAL A 516 -13.22 9.54 -25.53
CA VAL A 516 -14.45 9.17 -24.79
C VAL A 516 -14.25 9.38 -23.28
N ASN A 517 -13.19 8.81 -22.70
CA ASN A 517 -12.90 8.94 -21.26
C ASN A 517 -12.60 10.38 -20.87
N LEU A 518 -11.92 11.14 -21.74
CA LEU A 518 -11.68 12.57 -21.54
C LEU A 518 -13.00 13.36 -21.47
N LYS A 519 -13.96 13.11 -22.38
CA LYS A 519 -15.31 13.71 -22.29
C LYS A 519 -16.11 13.29 -21.06
N THR A 520 -15.95 12.05 -20.60
CA THR A 520 -16.58 11.61 -19.35
C THR A 520 -15.97 12.31 -18.15
N LEU A 521 -14.64 12.48 -18.10
CA LEU A 521 -13.97 13.29 -17.08
C LEU A 521 -14.41 14.76 -17.13
N GLU A 522 -14.46 15.39 -18.30
CA GLU A 522 -15.02 16.74 -18.49
C GLU A 522 -16.47 16.86 -17.94
N SER A 523 -17.28 15.79 -18.00
CA SER A 523 -18.64 15.80 -17.46
C SER A 523 -18.68 15.79 -15.92
N PHE A 524 -17.76 15.07 -15.27
CA PHE A 524 -17.61 15.13 -13.80
C PHE A 524 -17.04 16.50 -13.37
N TRP A 525 -16.09 17.05 -14.13
CA TRP A 525 -15.53 18.37 -13.86
C TRP A 525 -16.56 19.51 -13.90
N ARG A 526 -17.52 19.46 -14.83
CA ARG A 526 -18.66 20.38 -14.85
C ARG A 526 -19.53 20.29 -13.60
N GLN A 527 -19.56 19.14 -12.93
CA GLN A 527 -20.31 18.95 -11.70
C GLN A 527 -19.61 19.59 -10.50
N ILE A 528 -18.27 19.68 -10.52
CA ILE A 528 -17.48 20.44 -9.54
C ILE A 528 -17.75 21.95 -9.65
N GLU A 529 -18.16 22.48 -10.81
CA GLU A 529 -18.57 23.89 -10.93
C GLU A 529 -19.80 24.23 -10.05
N CYS A 530 -20.65 23.24 -9.75
CA CYS A 530 -21.79 23.40 -8.84
C CYS A 530 -21.37 23.65 -7.39
N LEU A 531 -20.13 23.30 -7.01
CA LEU A 531 -19.56 23.59 -5.70
C LEU A 531 -19.60 25.08 -5.36
N SER A 532 -19.56 25.96 -6.37
CA SER A 532 -19.68 27.42 -6.20
C SER A 532 -20.99 27.87 -5.52
N HIS A 533 -22.03 27.03 -5.46
CA HIS A 533 -23.25 27.28 -4.68
C HIS A 533 -23.09 27.00 -3.18
N HIS A 534 -22.19 26.09 -2.80
CA HIS A 534 -21.90 25.75 -1.39
C HIS A 534 -20.83 26.67 -0.76
N VAL A 535 -20.02 27.35 -1.58
CA VAL A 535 -19.01 28.33 -1.10
C VAL A 535 -19.65 29.54 -0.42
N VAL A 536 -20.82 29.99 -0.90
CA VAL A 536 -21.58 31.11 -0.33
C VAL A 536 -23.07 30.77 -0.28
N PRO A 537 -23.53 30.10 0.79
CA PRO A 537 -24.96 29.90 1.01
C PRO A 537 -25.64 31.22 1.40
N LEU A 538 -26.86 31.42 0.88
CA LEU A 538 -27.72 32.57 1.21
C LEU A 538 -28.20 32.53 2.67
N ASP A 539 -28.40 31.34 3.21
CA ASP A 539 -28.59 31.11 4.65
C ASP A 539 -27.22 31.01 5.33
N TRP A 540 -26.99 31.86 6.34
CA TRP A 540 -25.74 31.88 7.08
C TRP A 540 -25.61 30.68 8.04
N LYS A 541 -26.71 29.99 8.41
CA LYS A 541 -26.64 28.76 9.23
C LYS A 541 -25.77 27.70 8.55
N LYS A 542 -25.88 27.61 7.22
CA LYS A 542 -25.07 26.73 6.37
C LYS A 542 -23.59 27.14 6.29
N SER A 543 -23.28 28.44 6.32
CA SER A 543 -21.89 28.92 6.45
C SER A 543 -21.30 28.73 7.86
N LEU A 544 -22.13 28.37 8.84
CA LEU A 544 -21.74 28.01 10.20
C LEU A 544 -21.93 26.51 10.49
N ASP A 545 -22.12 25.69 9.45
CA ASP A 545 -21.91 24.25 9.55
C ASP A 545 -20.42 24.01 9.87
N LYS A 546 -20.17 23.43 11.05
CA LYS A 546 -18.82 23.22 11.59
C LYS A 546 -17.97 22.37 10.65
N GLU A 547 -18.54 21.32 10.08
CA GLU A 547 -17.82 20.31 9.32
C GLU A 547 -17.48 20.84 7.92
N ILE A 548 -18.38 21.62 7.31
CA ILE A 548 -18.08 22.41 6.09
C ILE A 548 -16.95 23.42 6.37
N VAL A 549 -16.96 24.12 7.51
CA VAL A 549 -15.90 25.09 7.86
C VAL A 549 -14.52 24.40 8.01
N TYR A 550 -14.43 23.26 8.70
CA TYR A 550 -13.19 22.50 8.81
C TYR A 550 -12.76 21.88 7.47
N GLN A 551 -13.69 21.45 6.61
CA GLN A 551 -13.39 20.97 5.27
C GLN A 551 -12.83 22.08 4.36
N ARG A 552 -13.34 23.32 4.50
CA ARG A 552 -12.93 24.49 3.70
C ARG A 552 -11.52 25.00 4.00
N ILE A 553 -10.92 24.70 5.16
CA ILE A 553 -9.53 25.06 5.44
C ILE A 553 -8.50 24.05 4.88
N THR A 554 -8.94 22.89 4.36
CA THR A 554 -8.04 21.85 3.82
C THR A 554 -7.29 22.28 2.56
N GLU A 555 -6.10 21.71 2.32
CA GLU A 555 -5.34 21.97 1.09
C GLU A 555 -6.09 21.49 -0.16
N THR A 556 -6.72 20.31 -0.11
CA THR A 556 -7.52 19.76 -1.22
C THR A 556 -8.66 20.70 -1.63
N TRP A 557 -9.40 21.26 -0.67
CA TRP A 557 -10.43 22.26 -0.96
C TRP A 557 -9.82 23.49 -1.65
N HIS A 558 -8.76 24.06 -1.08
CA HIS A 558 -8.11 25.24 -1.64
C HIS A 558 -7.60 25.02 -3.07
N ASP A 559 -7.03 23.86 -3.37
CA ASP A 559 -6.58 23.51 -4.72
C ASP A 559 -7.73 23.27 -5.71
N MET A 560 -8.82 22.64 -5.26
CA MET A 560 -10.06 22.51 -6.04
C MET A 560 -10.62 23.89 -6.41
N MET A 561 -10.67 24.82 -5.45
CA MET A 561 -11.12 26.20 -5.70
C MET A 561 -10.24 26.93 -6.72
N LYS A 562 -8.91 26.82 -6.61
CA LYS A 562 -7.96 27.41 -7.56
C LYS A 562 -8.17 26.86 -8.99
N GLU A 563 -8.41 25.56 -9.13
CA GLU A 563 -8.64 24.93 -10.44
C GLU A 563 -10.03 25.26 -11.03
N VAL A 564 -11.08 25.40 -10.21
CA VAL A 564 -12.40 25.90 -10.65
C VAL A 564 -12.31 27.37 -11.11
N ILE A 565 -11.55 28.22 -10.42
CA ILE A 565 -11.27 29.60 -10.87
C ILE A 565 -10.51 29.59 -12.21
N TYR A 566 -9.53 28.70 -12.37
CA TYR A 566 -8.75 28.55 -13.59
C TYR A 566 -9.63 28.15 -14.79
N GLU A 567 -10.41 27.07 -14.68
CA GLU A 567 -11.27 26.61 -15.79
C GLU A 567 -12.40 27.60 -16.11
N THR A 568 -13.02 28.22 -15.09
CA THR A 568 -14.02 29.28 -15.30
C THR A 568 -13.45 30.44 -16.11
N THR A 569 -12.23 30.87 -15.79
CA THR A 569 -11.56 31.97 -16.51
C THR A 569 -10.98 31.56 -17.87
N LYS A 570 -10.67 30.28 -18.09
CA LYS A 570 -10.09 29.73 -19.33
C LYS A 570 -11.08 29.64 -20.52
N ARG A 571 -12.40 29.64 -20.26
CA ARG A 571 -13.45 29.73 -21.28
C ARG A 571 -13.21 30.93 -22.22
N LYS A 572 -13.60 30.84 -23.50
CA LYS A 572 -13.30 31.89 -24.49
C LYS A 572 -14.25 33.08 -24.42
N ASP A 573 -15.51 32.82 -24.09
CA ASP A 573 -16.63 33.75 -24.15
C ASP A 573 -16.46 34.95 -23.19
N ARG A 574 -17.23 36.02 -23.38
CA ARG A 574 -17.16 37.19 -22.50
C ARG A 574 -17.79 36.85 -21.15
N LEU A 575 -17.00 36.96 -20.06
CA LEU A 575 -17.50 36.65 -18.71
C LEU A 575 -18.66 37.57 -18.33
N THR A 576 -19.74 36.94 -17.88
CA THR A 576 -20.94 37.58 -17.34
C THR A 576 -20.67 38.23 -15.98
N PHE A 577 -21.51 39.16 -15.52
CA PHE A 577 -21.41 39.66 -14.15
C PHE A 577 -21.64 38.55 -13.12
N GLY A 578 -22.51 37.58 -13.41
CA GLY A 578 -22.70 36.38 -12.59
C GLY A 578 -21.42 35.55 -12.43
N GLU A 579 -20.66 35.32 -13.50
CA GLU A 579 -19.37 34.62 -13.45
C GLU A 579 -18.29 35.46 -12.75
N ILE A 580 -18.21 36.77 -13.02
CA ILE A 580 -17.28 37.68 -12.34
C ILE A 580 -17.55 37.65 -10.83
N GLY A 581 -18.81 37.77 -10.42
CA GLY A 581 -19.23 37.68 -9.02
C GLY A 581 -18.81 36.35 -8.37
N ARG A 582 -19.06 35.21 -9.03
CA ARG A 582 -18.59 33.89 -8.56
C ARG A 582 -17.06 33.83 -8.46
N VAL A 583 -16.32 34.23 -9.49
CA VAL A 583 -14.84 34.19 -9.50
C VAL A 583 -14.26 35.05 -8.37
N VAL A 584 -14.75 36.27 -8.18
CA VAL A 584 -14.28 37.16 -7.11
C VAL A 584 -14.63 36.60 -5.72
N VAL A 585 -15.83 36.04 -5.55
CA VAL A 585 -16.25 35.35 -4.32
C VAL A 585 -15.33 34.18 -4.00
N MET A 586 -15.01 33.34 -4.99
CA MET A 586 -14.12 32.19 -4.82
C MET A 586 -12.68 32.63 -4.48
N ILE A 587 -12.15 33.67 -5.11
CA ILE A 587 -10.84 34.25 -4.77
C ILE A 587 -10.83 34.76 -3.33
N LEU A 588 -11.87 35.49 -2.90
CA LEU A 588 -12.01 35.97 -1.51
C LEU A 588 -12.40 34.89 -0.50
N GLY A 589 -12.67 33.67 -0.97
CA GLY A 589 -13.10 32.49 -0.21
C GLY A 589 -12.05 31.38 -0.11
N THR A 590 -10.82 31.65 -0.58
CA THR A 590 -9.73 30.67 -0.78
C THR A 590 -8.41 31.27 -0.29
N ALA A 591 -7.73 30.62 0.66
CA ALA A 591 -6.37 31.03 1.04
C ALA A 591 -5.34 30.75 -0.09
N ASN A 592 -4.28 31.56 -0.13
CA ASN A 592 -3.08 31.38 -0.96
C ASN A 592 -3.37 31.17 -2.46
N VAL A 593 -4.18 32.06 -3.04
CA VAL A 593 -4.41 32.15 -4.49
C VAL A 593 -3.16 32.69 -5.18
N LYS A 594 -2.52 31.87 -6.02
CA LYS A 594 -1.23 32.20 -6.66
C LYS A 594 -1.34 33.39 -7.63
N ASP A 595 -0.26 34.16 -7.66
CA ASP A 595 -0.05 35.34 -8.49
C ASP A 595 -0.42 35.15 -9.98
N ASP A 596 0.02 34.04 -10.58
CA ASP A 596 -0.27 33.70 -11.98
C ASP A 596 -1.77 33.56 -12.27
N LEU A 597 -2.53 33.03 -11.31
CA LEU A 597 -3.98 32.84 -11.42
C LEU A 597 -4.71 34.19 -11.31
N LEU A 598 -4.25 35.08 -10.43
CA LEU A 598 -4.73 36.47 -10.36
C LEU A 598 -4.45 37.22 -11.67
N VAL A 599 -3.25 37.04 -12.24
CA VAL A 599 -2.89 37.58 -13.57
C VAL A 599 -3.77 37.00 -14.69
N GLN A 600 -4.14 35.72 -14.64
CA GLN A 600 -5.11 35.13 -15.58
C GLN A 600 -6.51 35.74 -15.44
N VAL A 601 -6.99 35.91 -14.22
CA VAL A 601 -8.29 36.56 -13.95
C VAL A 601 -8.28 38.00 -14.47
N MET A 602 -7.23 38.78 -14.20
CA MET A 602 -7.04 40.14 -14.76
C MET A 602 -7.02 40.18 -16.29
N LYS A 603 -6.40 39.19 -16.95
CA LYS A 603 -6.38 39.06 -18.43
C LYS A 603 -7.78 38.80 -19.03
N ARG A 604 -8.74 38.33 -18.22
CA ARG A 604 -10.11 38.00 -18.63
C ARG A 604 -11.14 39.03 -18.15
N PHE A 605 -10.86 39.77 -17.09
CA PHE A 605 -11.63 40.93 -16.63
C PHE A 605 -11.34 42.22 -17.43
N LYS A 606 -10.69 42.14 -18.60
CA LYS A 606 -10.35 43.30 -19.45
C LYS A 606 -11.55 44.21 -19.74
N ASP A 607 -12.72 43.63 -20.02
CA ASP A 607 -13.92 44.38 -20.36
C ASP A 607 -14.68 44.94 -19.13
N ASN A 608 -14.08 44.84 -17.94
CA ASN A 608 -14.65 45.21 -16.64
C ASN A 608 -13.56 45.82 -15.74
N GLU A 609 -13.06 47.00 -16.12
CA GLU A 609 -11.86 47.62 -15.53
C GLU A 609 -11.89 47.71 -14.00
N HIS A 610 -13.02 48.08 -13.39
CA HIS A 610 -13.14 48.17 -11.93
C HIS A 610 -12.92 46.83 -11.21
N TRP A 611 -13.38 45.71 -11.78
CA TRP A 611 -13.14 44.37 -11.23
C TRP A 611 -11.71 43.89 -11.48
N LYS A 612 -11.13 44.21 -12.64
CA LYS A 612 -9.70 43.99 -12.94
C LYS A 612 -8.80 44.74 -11.95
N ASP A 613 -9.10 45.99 -11.69
CA ASP A 613 -8.41 46.85 -10.72
C ASP A 613 -8.50 46.29 -9.29
N PHE A 614 -9.64 45.70 -8.91
CA PHE A 614 -9.77 45.04 -7.61
C PHE A 614 -8.85 43.81 -7.49
N ILE A 615 -8.85 42.91 -8.48
CA ILE A 615 -7.93 41.77 -8.48
C ILE A 615 -6.45 42.24 -8.49
N GLN A 616 -6.15 43.32 -9.21
CA GLN A 616 -4.82 43.94 -9.18
C GLN A 616 -4.45 44.47 -7.79
N SER A 617 -5.39 45.10 -7.07
CA SER A 617 -5.12 45.57 -5.70
C SER A 617 -4.87 44.44 -4.71
N ILE A 618 -5.59 43.32 -4.80
CA ILE A 618 -5.31 42.12 -3.97
C ILE A 618 -3.86 41.68 -4.18
N ARG A 619 -3.47 41.49 -5.44
CA ARG A 619 -2.12 41.06 -5.84
C ARG A 619 -1.00 42.00 -5.35
N LEU A 620 -1.25 43.31 -5.35
CA LEU A 620 -0.27 44.31 -4.93
C LEU A 620 -0.20 44.48 -3.40
N TYR A 621 -1.15 43.93 -2.65
CA TYR A 621 -1.17 43.98 -1.17
C TYR A 621 -0.55 42.74 -0.50
N SER A 622 -0.26 41.68 -1.26
CA SER A 622 0.34 40.43 -0.78
C SER A 622 1.87 40.37 -0.93
N GLY A 623 2.54 41.54 -0.95
CA GLY A 623 4.00 41.66 -1.03
C GLY A 623 4.52 42.74 -0.08
N ASP A 624 5.74 42.55 0.44
CA ASP A 624 6.22 43.28 1.61
C ASP A 624 6.99 44.60 1.32
N GLU A 625 7.10 45.43 2.35
CA GLU A 625 7.98 46.61 2.51
C GLU A 625 8.23 47.54 1.30
N SER A 626 7.20 48.27 0.85
CA SER A 626 7.41 49.67 0.36
C SER A 626 6.16 50.55 0.48
N ARG A 627 5.98 51.20 1.64
CA ARG A 627 4.81 52.07 1.90
C ARG A 627 5.08 53.52 1.47
N SER A 628 4.37 53.98 0.45
CA SER A 628 4.32 55.39 0.04
C SER A 628 2.89 55.94 0.12
N ILE A 629 2.72 57.27 0.20
CA ILE A 629 1.41 57.91 0.46
C ILE A 629 0.41 57.73 -0.71
N ALA A 630 0.86 57.29 -1.89
CA ALA A 630 0.01 56.92 -3.02
C ALA A 630 -0.85 55.65 -2.79
N VAL A 631 -0.56 54.86 -1.75
CA VAL A 631 -1.21 53.56 -1.46
C VAL A 631 -2.74 53.65 -1.26
N LEU A 632 -3.28 54.81 -0.87
CA LEU A 632 -4.71 55.03 -0.59
C LEU A 632 -5.65 54.70 -1.77
N GLU A 633 -5.21 54.89 -3.03
CA GLU A 633 -6.04 54.60 -4.21
C GLU A 633 -5.90 53.15 -4.72
N MET A 634 -4.93 52.40 -4.18
CA MET A 634 -4.68 51.00 -4.50
C MET A 634 -5.13 50.02 -3.39
N HIS A 635 -5.71 50.49 -2.29
CA HIS A 635 -6.16 49.62 -1.19
C HIS A 635 -7.31 48.69 -1.64
N PRO A 636 -7.24 47.36 -1.41
CA PRO A 636 -8.26 46.40 -1.85
C PRO A 636 -9.70 46.77 -1.46
N THR A 637 -9.92 47.15 -0.20
CA THR A 637 -11.22 47.63 0.31
C THR A 637 -11.82 48.78 -0.52
N PHE A 638 -11.00 49.72 -0.99
CA PHE A 638 -11.48 50.85 -1.79
C PHE A 638 -11.77 50.45 -3.23
N LYS A 639 -10.95 49.58 -3.84
CA LYS A 639 -11.24 49.03 -5.17
C LYS A 639 -12.48 48.12 -5.16
N LEU A 640 -12.71 47.34 -4.10
CA LEU A 640 -13.94 46.57 -3.90
C LEU A 640 -15.18 47.47 -3.86
N TYR A 641 -15.11 48.57 -3.10
CA TYR A 641 -16.15 49.61 -3.06
C TYR A 641 -16.44 50.15 -4.47
N VAL A 642 -15.42 50.57 -5.23
CA VAL A 642 -15.59 51.10 -6.60
C VAL A 642 -16.20 50.05 -7.54
N ALA A 643 -15.77 48.79 -7.46
CA ALA A 643 -16.28 47.71 -8.31
C ALA A 643 -17.74 47.35 -7.98
N LEU A 644 -18.12 47.34 -6.70
CA LEU A 644 -19.51 47.19 -6.27
C LEU A 644 -20.37 48.39 -6.67
N GLN A 645 -19.86 49.63 -6.53
CA GLN A 645 -20.58 50.84 -6.93
C GLN A 645 -20.87 50.88 -8.42
N TYR A 646 -19.87 50.58 -9.25
CA TYR A 646 -20.05 50.43 -10.69
C TYR A 646 -21.10 49.36 -11.00
N THR A 647 -20.99 48.18 -10.39
CA THR A 647 -21.91 47.07 -10.67
C THR A 647 -23.35 47.41 -10.27
N PHE A 648 -23.55 48.03 -9.10
CA PHE A 648 -24.86 48.49 -8.63
C PHE A 648 -25.50 49.55 -9.55
N SER A 649 -24.70 50.45 -10.13
CA SER A 649 -25.19 51.47 -11.07
C SER A 649 -25.77 50.89 -12.37
N LEU A 650 -25.42 49.65 -12.72
CA LEU A 650 -25.89 48.95 -13.91
C LEU A 650 -27.24 48.25 -13.69
N THR A 651 -28.34 49.02 -13.64
CA THR A 651 -29.76 48.57 -13.50
C THR A 651 -29.98 47.05 -13.56
N TRP A 652 -29.81 46.41 -12.40
CA TRP A 652 -29.71 44.95 -12.24
C TRP A 652 -30.99 44.20 -12.69
N ILE A 653 -32.15 44.86 -12.55
CA ILE A 653 -33.46 44.41 -13.07
C ILE A 653 -33.37 44.02 -14.56
N ARG A 654 -32.59 44.76 -15.37
CA ARG A 654 -32.57 44.64 -16.85
C ARG A 654 -31.52 43.69 -17.43
N ARG A 655 -30.48 43.28 -16.68
CA ARG A 655 -29.44 42.35 -17.18
C ARG A 655 -29.78 40.90 -16.83
N LEU A 656 -29.80 39.99 -17.81
CA LEU A 656 -30.08 38.57 -17.56
C LEU A 656 -29.02 37.88 -16.68
N GLU A 657 -27.77 38.35 -16.72
CA GLU A 657 -26.61 37.67 -16.13
C GLU A 657 -25.78 38.62 -15.21
N TYR A 658 -26.49 39.37 -14.38
CA TYR A 658 -25.99 40.11 -13.21
C TYR A 658 -25.37 39.20 -12.10
N ILE A 659 -24.89 39.76 -10.99
CA ILE A 659 -24.44 39.01 -9.81
C ILE A 659 -25.66 38.39 -9.06
N SER A 660 -25.51 37.19 -8.51
CA SER A 660 -26.57 36.54 -7.70
C SER A 660 -26.73 37.22 -6.31
N PRO A 661 -27.89 37.11 -5.65
CA PRO A 661 -28.11 37.71 -4.33
C PRO A 661 -27.08 37.28 -3.27
N GLY A 662 -26.73 35.99 -3.22
CA GLY A 662 -25.75 35.45 -2.27
C GLY A 662 -24.34 36.00 -2.50
N CYS A 663 -23.85 35.95 -3.74
CA CYS A 663 -22.53 36.49 -4.07
C CYS A 663 -22.44 38.01 -3.83
N PHE A 664 -23.50 38.76 -4.13
CA PHE A 664 -23.52 40.20 -3.88
C PHE A 664 -23.52 40.52 -2.37
N MET A 665 -24.36 39.84 -1.58
CA MET A 665 -24.37 40.03 -0.13
C MET A 665 -23.05 39.66 0.54
N TYR A 666 -22.40 38.58 0.12
CA TYR A 666 -21.05 38.24 0.62
C TYR A 666 -20.04 39.34 0.33
N LEU A 667 -20.06 39.94 -0.88
CA LEU A 667 -19.15 41.04 -1.21
C LEU A 667 -19.44 42.31 -0.40
N VAL A 668 -20.72 42.58 -0.11
CA VAL A 668 -21.17 43.65 0.80
C VAL A 668 -20.74 43.37 2.24
N GLU A 669 -20.93 42.16 2.75
CA GLU A 669 -20.52 41.72 4.09
C GLU A 669 -18.99 41.76 4.25
N ARG A 670 -18.21 41.34 3.24
CA ARG A 670 -16.73 41.47 3.25
C ARG A 670 -16.29 42.95 3.23
N LEU A 671 -16.94 43.81 2.44
CA LEU A 671 -16.64 45.26 2.43
C LEU A 671 -17.00 45.91 3.78
N LEU A 672 -18.13 45.51 4.37
CA LEU A 672 -18.58 45.97 5.68
C LEU A 672 -17.63 45.53 6.80
N LEU A 673 -17.20 44.26 6.79
CA LEU A 673 -16.24 43.66 7.70
C LEU A 673 -14.90 44.42 7.66
N LEU A 674 -14.35 44.63 6.46
CA LEU A 674 -13.11 45.40 6.23
C LEU A 674 -13.23 46.89 6.58
N THR A 675 -14.45 47.44 6.67
CA THR A 675 -14.72 48.84 7.07
C THR A 675 -15.36 48.96 8.45
N SER A 676 -15.39 47.88 9.24
CA SER A 676 -15.87 47.86 10.63
C SER A 676 -14.79 48.29 11.64
N CYS A 677 -13.52 48.24 11.22
CA CYS A 677 -12.35 48.37 12.07
C CYS A 677 -12.23 49.77 12.70
N ARG A 678 -12.50 49.89 14.01
CA ARG A 678 -12.52 51.16 14.74
C ARG A 678 -11.98 51.00 16.17
N LYS A 679 -11.14 51.96 16.62
CA LYS A 679 -10.51 51.99 17.95
C LYS A 679 -9.73 50.71 18.33
N GLY A 680 -9.21 49.97 17.34
CA GLY A 680 -8.53 48.69 17.57
C GLY A 680 -9.45 47.47 17.65
N PHE A 681 -10.73 47.59 17.30
CA PHE A 681 -11.69 46.48 17.23
C PHE A 681 -12.34 46.34 15.85
N MET A 682 -12.59 45.11 15.42
CA MET A 682 -13.43 44.73 14.28
C MET A 682 -14.76 44.17 14.81
N TYR A 683 -15.86 44.49 14.12
CA TYR A 683 -17.21 44.06 14.48
C TYR A 683 -17.83 43.25 13.34
N ALA A 684 -18.24 42.01 13.63
CA ALA A 684 -18.72 41.06 12.65
C ALA A 684 -19.88 40.21 13.22
N THR A 685 -20.64 39.51 12.38
CA THR A 685 -21.34 38.30 12.83
C THR A 685 -20.37 37.12 12.88
N LYS A 686 -20.68 36.09 13.67
CA LYS A 686 -19.94 34.82 13.67
C LYS A 686 -19.74 34.29 12.24
N SER A 687 -20.78 34.29 11.41
CA SER A 687 -20.69 33.88 10.00
C SER A 687 -19.69 34.71 9.19
N SER A 688 -19.78 36.06 9.25
CA SER A 688 -18.90 36.93 8.47
C SER A 688 -17.44 36.89 8.96
N PHE A 689 -17.21 36.60 10.24
CA PHE A 689 -15.88 36.45 10.81
C PHE A 689 -15.24 35.10 10.45
N THR A 690 -15.98 34.00 10.59
CA THR A 690 -15.54 32.66 10.17
C THR A 690 -15.18 32.63 8.69
N GLU A 691 -16.03 33.21 7.83
CA GLU A 691 -15.76 33.37 6.41
C GLU A 691 -14.43 34.09 6.14
N TRP A 692 -14.19 35.24 6.78
CA TRP A 692 -12.94 35.98 6.64
C TRP A 692 -11.72 35.17 7.14
N LEU A 693 -11.88 34.48 8.26
CA LEU A 693 -10.83 33.70 8.94
C LEU A 693 -10.37 32.47 8.14
N ILE A 694 -11.27 31.75 7.48
CA ILE A 694 -10.93 30.64 6.55
C ILE A 694 -9.90 31.08 5.50
N CYS A 695 -10.00 32.35 5.07
CA CYS A 695 -9.28 32.90 3.94
C CYS A 695 -7.94 33.57 4.33
N GLN A 696 -7.58 33.60 5.61
CA GLN A 696 -6.28 34.09 6.07
C GLN A 696 -5.24 32.97 6.04
N ASP A 697 -4.00 33.33 5.75
CA ASP A 697 -2.82 32.52 6.10
C ASP A 697 -2.18 33.04 7.41
N GLU A 698 -1.17 32.32 7.90
CA GLU A 698 -0.49 32.62 9.17
C GLU A 698 0.22 33.99 9.16
N ASN A 699 0.54 34.55 7.98
CA ASN A 699 1.23 35.83 7.83
C ASN A 699 0.27 37.02 7.67
N SER A 700 -0.91 36.80 7.08
CA SER A 700 -1.88 37.85 6.73
C SER A 700 -2.55 38.46 7.96
N LEU A 701 -2.75 37.68 9.02
CA LEU A 701 -3.32 38.14 10.29
C LEU A 701 -2.50 39.29 10.93
N SER A 702 -1.20 39.34 10.63
CA SER A 702 -0.27 40.39 11.10
C SER A 702 -0.36 41.71 10.32
N ASN A 703 -0.95 41.70 9.11
CA ASN A 703 -0.81 42.78 8.12
C ASN A 703 -2.07 43.65 7.91
N LEU A 704 -2.95 43.72 8.90
CA LEU A 704 -4.17 44.53 8.87
C LEU A 704 -3.89 46.04 8.99
N SER A 705 -3.43 46.67 7.90
CA SER A 705 -3.24 48.12 7.81
C SER A 705 -4.57 48.86 7.59
N PHE A 706 -4.96 49.76 8.50
CA PHE A 706 -6.24 50.47 8.42
C PHE A 706 -6.17 51.76 7.58
N MET A 707 -7.29 52.10 6.93
CA MET A 707 -7.47 53.34 6.14
C MET A 707 -8.45 54.29 6.85
N PRO A 708 -7.98 55.38 7.50
CA PRO A 708 -8.88 56.29 8.22
C PRO A 708 -9.67 57.24 7.29
N ASP A 709 -9.03 57.77 6.25
CA ASP A 709 -9.38 59.11 5.72
C ASP A 709 -10.48 59.15 4.64
N LYS A 710 -11.05 58.01 4.22
CA LYS A 710 -12.12 57.95 3.19
C LYS A 710 -13.30 57.03 3.54
N LEU A 711 -13.41 56.60 4.80
CA LEU A 711 -14.35 55.54 5.21
C LEU A 711 -15.84 55.96 5.12
N ASP A 712 -16.15 57.23 5.42
CA ASP A 712 -17.53 57.77 5.42
C ASP A 712 -18.27 57.59 4.09
N ILE A 713 -17.58 57.74 2.95
CA ILE A 713 -18.14 57.59 1.60
C ILE A 713 -18.57 56.13 1.36
N VAL A 714 -17.75 55.18 1.79
CA VAL A 714 -18.05 53.74 1.70
C VAL A 714 -19.22 53.38 2.62
N HIS A 715 -19.27 53.95 3.82
CA HIS A 715 -20.39 53.76 4.75
C HIS A 715 -21.71 54.36 4.25
N ASP A 716 -21.70 55.54 3.61
CA ASP A 716 -22.91 56.11 2.99
C ASP A 716 -23.37 55.30 1.77
N PHE A 717 -22.44 54.81 0.95
CA PHE A 717 -22.75 53.89 -0.15
C PHE A 717 -23.40 52.59 0.34
N LEU A 718 -22.82 51.94 1.36
CA LEU A 718 -23.39 50.75 1.99
C LEU A 718 -24.80 51.05 2.56
N ALA A 719 -24.99 52.20 3.21
CA ALA A 719 -26.30 52.61 3.72
C ALA A 719 -27.35 52.77 2.62
N ASN A 720 -26.97 53.36 1.48
CA ASN A 720 -27.87 53.54 0.34
C ASN A 720 -28.29 52.20 -0.27
N ILE A 721 -27.33 51.30 -0.56
CA ILE A 721 -27.61 49.96 -1.11
C ILE A 721 -28.50 49.14 -0.18
N LEU A 722 -28.14 49.06 1.11
CA LEU A 722 -28.90 48.30 2.10
C LEU A 722 -30.31 48.88 2.29
N SER A 723 -30.46 50.21 2.23
CA SER A 723 -31.78 50.85 2.28
C SER A 723 -32.61 50.63 1.01
N GLU A 724 -31.99 50.55 -0.18
CA GLU A 724 -32.70 50.33 -1.44
C GLU A 724 -33.32 48.93 -1.47
N PHE A 725 -32.52 47.87 -1.24
CA PHE A 725 -33.04 46.49 -1.21
C PHE A 725 -34.05 46.21 -0.09
N VAL A 726 -33.96 46.92 1.05
CA VAL A 726 -34.95 46.79 2.14
C VAL A 726 -36.27 47.52 1.78
N CYS A 727 -36.22 48.56 0.94
CA CYS A 727 -37.41 49.31 0.54
C CYS A 727 -38.08 48.77 -0.73
N ASP A 728 -37.31 48.36 -1.75
CA ASP A 728 -37.83 47.72 -2.97
C ASP A 728 -37.99 46.22 -2.77
N GLN A 729 -38.92 45.83 -1.89
CA GLN A 729 -39.21 44.42 -1.62
C GLN A 729 -39.69 43.66 -2.89
N TYR A 730 -40.32 44.36 -3.84
CA TYR A 730 -40.75 43.75 -5.10
C TYR A 730 -39.53 43.42 -5.97
N GLY A 731 -38.65 44.40 -6.19
CA GLY A 731 -37.42 44.22 -6.94
C GLY A 731 -36.50 43.16 -6.32
N THR A 732 -36.32 43.16 -4.99
CA THR A 732 -35.50 42.16 -4.30
C THR A 732 -36.08 40.75 -4.40
N LYS A 733 -37.41 40.58 -4.46
CA LYS A 733 -38.04 39.27 -4.77
C LYS A 733 -37.80 38.85 -6.22
N PHE A 734 -38.02 39.76 -7.18
CA PHE A 734 -37.72 39.53 -8.59
C PHE A 734 -36.24 39.18 -8.85
N TRP A 735 -35.32 39.72 -8.06
CA TRP A 735 -33.90 39.34 -8.11
C TRP A 735 -33.64 37.91 -7.63
N ILE A 736 -34.39 37.39 -6.66
CA ILE A 736 -34.31 35.98 -6.23
C ILE A 736 -34.89 35.07 -7.32
N GLU A 737 -36.10 35.38 -7.81
CA GLU A 737 -36.81 34.65 -8.87
C GLU A 737 -35.94 34.46 -10.12
N LYS A 738 -35.28 35.53 -10.56
CA LYS A 738 -34.44 35.56 -11.75
C LYS A 738 -33.18 34.71 -11.67
N TYR A 739 -32.73 34.36 -10.46
CA TYR A 739 -31.49 33.61 -10.22
C TYR A 739 -31.70 32.17 -9.83
N SER A 740 -32.94 31.73 -9.62
CA SER A 740 -33.18 30.46 -8.94
C SER A 740 -34.52 29.82 -9.28
N ASN A 741 -34.48 28.51 -9.53
CA ASN A 741 -35.68 27.65 -9.56
C ASN A 741 -36.17 27.34 -8.12
N LEU A 742 -36.07 28.32 -7.21
CA LEU A 742 -36.26 28.14 -5.77
C LEU A 742 -37.50 28.88 -5.29
N VAL A 743 -38.14 28.35 -4.24
CA VAL A 743 -39.34 28.94 -3.64
C VAL A 743 -38.97 30.24 -2.92
N VAL A 744 -39.25 31.38 -3.56
CA VAL A 744 -38.91 32.75 -3.10
C VAL A 744 -39.23 32.99 -1.63
N GLU A 745 -40.34 32.44 -1.18
CA GLU A 745 -40.88 32.54 0.18
C GLU A 745 -39.90 32.04 1.26
N ASN A 746 -39.04 31.06 0.93
CA ASN A 746 -38.03 30.52 1.84
C ASN A 746 -36.72 31.33 1.84
N TYR A 747 -36.41 32.06 0.76
CA TYR A 747 -35.11 32.74 0.57
C TYR A 747 -35.17 34.24 0.84
N PHE A 748 -36.31 34.88 0.59
CA PHE A 748 -36.50 36.31 0.84
C PHE A 748 -36.32 36.69 2.33
N PRO A 749 -36.88 35.97 3.33
CA PRO A 749 -36.70 36.32 4.74
C PRO A 749 -35.23 36.26 5.18
N SER A 750 -34.48 35.25 4.75
CA SER A 750 -33.06 35.10 5.08
C SER A 750 -32.18 36.20 4.47
N LEU A 751 -32.46 36.59 3.22
CA LEU A 751 -31.81 37.74 2.58
C LEU A 751 -32.16 39.05 3.31
N PHE A 752 -33.44 39.24 3.64
CA PHE A 752 -33.94 40.44 4.32
C PHE A 752 -33.35 40.60 5.74
N LEU A 753 -33.18 39.49 6.46
CA LEU A 753 -32.48 39.47 7.74
C LEU A 753 -31.01 39.88 7.60
N ARG A 754 -30.28 39.33 6.62
CA ARG A 754 -28.86 39.71 6.36
C ARG A 754 -28.71 41.19 5.99
N LEU A 755 -29.67 41.76 5.26
CA LEU A 755 -29.70 43.21 4.98
C LEU A 755 -29.83 44.04 6.27
N ILE A 756 -30.77 43.71 7.16
CA ILE A 756 -30.97 44.45 8.43
C ILE A 756 -29.79 44.26 9.39
N VAL A 757 -29.26 43.03 9.51
CA VAL A 757 -28.03 42.72 10.27
C VAL A 757 -26.85 43.54 9.76
N SER A 758 -26.71 43.70 8.44
CA SER A 758 -25.68 44.55 7.82
C SER A 758 -25.85 46.03 8.19
N ILE A 759 -27.08 46.54 8.33
CA ILE A 759 -27.32 47.93 8.79
C ILE A 759 -26.95 48.10 10.28
N CYS A 760 -27.18 47.09 11.12
CA CYS A 760 -26.74 47.10 12.53
C CYS A 760 -25.20 47.11 12.63
N LEU A 761 -24.51 46.23 11.90
CA LEU A 761 -23.04 46.20 11.81
C LEU A 761 -22.47 47.51 11.25
N LEU A 762 -23.12 48.09 10.23
CA LEU A 762 -22.74 49.40 9.66
C LEU A 762 -22.84 50.52 10.70
N HIS A 763 -23.83 50.48 11.61
CA HIS A 763 -23.86 51.43 12.72
C HIS A 763 -22.71 51.20 13.70
N LEU A 764 -22.34 49.96 14.04
CA LEU A 764 -21.19 49.69 14.92
C LEU A 764 -19.86 50.18 14.33
N GLY A 765 -19.55 49.77 13.10
CA GLY A 765 -18.30 50.14 12.43
C GLY A 765 -18.13 51.64 12.22
N SER A 766 -19.14 52.29 11.64
CA SER A 766 -19.14 53.75 11.43
C SER A 766 -19.26 54.55 12.74
N GLY A 767 -19.88 53.97 13.77
CA GLY A 767 -20.41 54.66 14.97
C GLY A 767 -21.19 55.95 14.67
N SER A 768 -21.69 56.12 13.44
CA SER A 768 -22.25 57.40 12.99
C SER A 768 -23.75 57.47 13.24
N LYS A 769 -24.20 58.63 13.74
CA LYS A 769 -25.62 58.88 14.08
C LYS A 769 -26.55 58.87 12.85
N LYS A 770 -25.99 58.86 11.62
CA LYS A 770 -26.75 58.73 10.36
C LYS A 770 -27.40 57.34 10.20
N HIS A 771 -26.66 56.26 10.45
CA HIS A 771 -27.17 54.89 10.22
C HIS A 771 -28.17 54.41 11.28
N ILE A 772 -28.02 54.79 12.56
CA ILE A 772 -29.04 54.51 13.58
C ILE A 772 -30.36 55.23 13.31
N LYS A 773 -30.34 56.42 12.68
CA LYS A 773 -31.57 57.09 12.22
C LYS A 773 -32.23 56.31 11.07
N LEU A 774 -31.45 55.82 10.10
CA LEU A 774 -31.93 54.94 9.04
C LEU A 774 -32.56 53.66 9.63
N LEU A 775 -31.85 52.93 10.49
CA LEU A 775 -32.34 51.71 11.14
C LEU A 775 -33.64 51.96 11.94
N ARG A 776 -33.71 53.05 12.72
CA ARG A 776 -34.94 53.45 13.44
C ARG A 776 -36.12 53.76 12.53
N ASN A 777 -35.87 54.34 11.35
CA ASN A 777 -36.91 54.61 10.36
C ASN A 777 -37.41 53.30 9.71
N LEU A 778 -36.50 52.38 9.37
CA LEU A 778 -36.84 51.08 8.79
C LEU A 778 -37.62 50.20 9.78
N LEU A 779 -37.14 50.07 11.03
CA LEU A 779 -37.85 49.40 12.13
C LEU A 779 -39.11 50.17 12.63
N GLY A 780 -39.44 51.31 12.01
CA GLY A 780 -40.71 52.01 12.19
C GLY A 780 -41.82 51.54 11.24
N LYS A 781 -41.46 50.83 10.17
CA LYS A 781 -42.37 50.34 9.12
C LYS A 781 -42.85 48.91 9.43
N ARG A 782 -44.18 48.70 9.45
CA ARG A 782 -44.78 47.37 9.74
C ARG A 782 -44.43 46.34 8.64
N ASP A 783 -44.42 46.79 7.40
CA ASP A 783 -44.02 46.07 6.19
C ASP A 783 -42.56 45.56 6.23
N ILE A 784 -41.71 46.15 7.05
CA ILE A 784 -40.33 45.68 7.31
C ILE A 784 -40.31 44.72 8.51
N THR A 785 -40.94 45.08 9.64
CA THR A 785 -40.87 44.26 10.86
C THR A 785 -41.56 42.90 10.73
N VAL A 786 -42.52 42.73 9.82
CA VAL A 786 -43.21 41.44 9.56
C VAL A 786 -42.33 40.46 8.78
N GLN A 787 -41.25 40.90 8.13
CA GLN A 787 -40.32 40.05 7.35
C GLN A 787 -39.12 39.54 8.17
N LEU A 788 -39.11 39.78 9.50
CA LEU A 788 -37.97 39.48 10.39
C LEU A 788 -38.38 38.49 11.49
N PRO A 789 -37.44 37.71 12.06
CA PRO A 789 -37.71 36.86 13.22
C PRO A 789 -38.27 37.65 14.39
N LEU A 790 -39.29 37.11 15.05
CA LEU A 790 -40.01 37.81 16.13
C LEU A 790 -39.08 38.18 17.29
N GLU A 791 -38.17 37.30 17.68
CA GLU A 791 -37.24 37.50 18.80
C GLU A 791 -36.21 38.60 18.48
N PHE A 792 -35.56 38.51 17.33
CA PHE A 792 -34.70 39.58 16.76
C PHE A 792 -35.40 40.94 16.76
N CYS A 793 -36.64 41.00 16.27
CA CYS A 793 -37.41 42.23 16.26
C CYS A 793 -37.77 42.72 17.66
N ASN A 794 -38.11 41.83 18.59
CA ASN A 794 -38.44 42.18 19.98
C ASN A 794 -37.25 42.81 20.70
N VAL A 795 -36.04 42.27 20.54
CA VAL A 795 -34.81 42.86 21.12
C VAL A 795 -34.58 44.28 20.59
N LEU A 796 -34.57 44.47 19.26
CA LEU A 796 -34.37 45.78 18.65
C LEU A 796 -35.47 46.80 19.03
N GLN A 797 -36.70 46.33 19.26
CA GLN A 797 -37.81 47.17 19.71
C GLN A 797 -37.71 47.55 21.20
N LYS A 798 -37.31 46.63 22.10
CA LYS A 798 -36.99 46.93 23.50
C LYS A 798 -35.87 47.99 23.57
N GLY A 799 -34.78 47.75 22.83
CA GLY A 799 -33.62 48.62 22.77
C GLY A 799 -33.82 49.95 22.02
N LYS A 800 -35.01 50.24 21.46
CA LYS A 800 -35.25 51.37 20.54
C LYS A 800 -34.79 52.74 21.04
N LYS A 801 -34.76 52.99 22.37
CA LYS A 801 -34.22 54.21 23.00
C LYS A 801 -32.67 54.26 22.99
N HIS A 802 -32.01 53.13 23.22
CA HIS A 802 -30.56 52.98 23.40
C HIS A 802 -30.01 51.83 22.53
N MET A 803 -30.28 51.82 21.22
CA MET A 803 -29.65 50.82 20.34
C MET A 803 -28.14 51.08 20.27
N GLY A 804 -27.39 50.08 20.69
CA GLY A 804 -25.94 50.11 20.89
C GLY A 804 -25.37 48.69 20.78
N LEU A 805 -24.18 48.48 21.36
CA LEU A 805 -23.44 47.22 21.21
C LEU A 805 -24.20 46.03 21.80
N GLU A 806 -24.72 46.21 23.01
CA GLU A 806 -25.36 45.20 23.84
C GLU A 806 -26.67 44.72 23.19
N VAL A 807 -27.50 45.67 22.74
CA VAL A 807 -28.77 45.41 22.03
C VAL A 807 -28.56 44.66 20.72
N PHE A 808 -27.47 44.94 20.00
CA PHE A 808 -27.16 44.20 18.77
C PHE A 808 -26.56 42.82 19.07
N ALA A 809 -25.77 42.66 20.14
CA ALA A 809 -25.27 41.37 20.58
C ALA A 809 -26.42 40.44 21.02
N GLU A 810 -27.34 40.92 21.87
CA GLU A 810 -28.57 40.21 22.27
C GLU A 810 -29.38 39.80 21.02
N ALA A 811 -29.59 40.73 20.07
CA ALA A 811 -30.36 40.44 18.85
C ALA A 811 -29.67 39.43 17.93
N PHE A 812 -28.35 39.49 17.78
CA PHE A 812 -27.56 38.59 16.93
C PHE A 812 -27.45 37.18 17.55
N LYS A 813 -27.38 37.11 18.89
CA LYS A 813 -27.49 35.85 19.64
C LYS A 813 -28.89 35.23 19.50
N ALA A 814 -29.95 36.03 19.54
CA ALA A 814 -31.35 35.61 19.31
C ALA A 814 -31.68 35.19 17.86
N ILE A 815 -30.67 35.03 17.00
CA ILE A 815 -30.79 34.37 15.69
C ILE A 815 -29.69 33.31 15.49
N ASP A 816 -28.99 32.87 16.54
CA ASP A 816 -27.82 31.95 16.51
C ASP A 816 -26.60 32.41 15.68
N ASN A 817 -26.50 33.71 15.33
CA ASN A 817 -25.38 34.28 14.58
C ASN A 817 -24.70 35.42 15.38
N PRO A 818 -24.14 35.12 16.57
CA PRO A 818 -23.75 36.13 17.56
C PRO A 818 -22.71 37.13 17.03
N LEU A 819 -22.69 38.31 17.63
CA LEU A 819 -21.70 39.34 17.34
C LEU A 819 -20.30 38.85 17.75
N VAL A 820 -19.33 38.95 16.85
CA VAL A 820 -17.90 38.79 17.14
C VAL A 820 -17.27 40.17 17.28
N ILE A 821 -16.54 40.37 18.38
CA ILE A 821 -15.70 41.54 18.64
C ILE A 821 -14.25 41.05 18.61
N ALA A 822 -13.55 41.35 17.51
CA ALA A 822 -12.15 40.96 17.34
C ALA A 822 -11.23 42.12 17.70
N LYS A 823 -10.36 41.93 18.70
CA LYS A 823 -9.34 42.90 19.12
C LYS A 823 -8.10 42.79 18.23
N LEU A 824 -7.60 43.94 17.79
CA LEU A 824 -6.56 44.08 16.76
C LEU A 824 -5.30 44.81 17.25
N GLN A 825 -5.36 45.51 18.39
CA GLN A 825 -4.26 46.30 18.91
C GLN A 825 -4.25 46.29 20.45
N ASN A 826 -3.07 46.25 21.07
CA ASN A 826 -2.94 46.22 22.53
C ASN A 826 -3.36 47.51 23.25
N ASN A 827 -3.42 48.64 22.54
CA ASN A 827 -3.72 49.95 23.12
C ASN A 827 -5.24 50.27 23.17
N SER A 828 -6.10 49.28 22.90
CA SER A 828 -7.56 49.45 22.91
C SER A 828 -8.15 49.22 24.30
N SER A 829 -9.12 50.05 24.70
CA SER A 829 -9.86 49.87 25.96
C SER A 829 -10.71 48.60 25.93
N GLU A 830 -10.69 47.83 27.02
CA GLU A 830 -11.45 46.59 27.17
C GLU A 830 -12.96 46.83 26.96
N ILE A 831 -13.58 45.99 26.12
CA ILE A 831 -15.02 46.04 25.81
C ILE A 831 -15.68 44.82 26.44
N VAL A 832 -16.52 45.05 27.44
CA VAL A 832 -17.31 44.01 28.10
C VAL A 832 -18.70 43.95 27.45
N CYS A 833 -19.03 42.81 26.85
CA CYS A 833 -20.35 42.56 26.25
C CYS A 833 -20.69 41.06 26.36
N SER A 834 -21.63 40.72 27.25
CA SER A 834 -21.98 39.33 27.65
C SER A 834 -22.45 38.43 26.51
N ASP A 835 -23.08 39.02 25.50
CA ASP A 835 -23.77 38.31 24.42
C ASP A 835 -22.98 38.34 23.09
N ALA A 836 -21.73 38.82 23.15
CA ALA A 836 -20.78 38.79 22.05
C ALA A 836 -19.68 37.76 22.29
N LEU A 837 -19.12 37.22 21.20
CA LEU A 837 -17.90 36.42 21.21
C LEU A 837 -16.69 37.36 21.10
N PHE A 838 -15.78 37.31 22.07
CA PHE A 838 -14.54 38.09 22.05
C PHE A 838 -13.39 37.24 21.48
N VAL A 839 -12.60 37.82 20.56
CA VAL A 839 -11.44 37.15 19.95
C VAL A 839 -10.24 38.11 20.01
N ASP A 840 -9.16 37.74 20.67
CA ASP A 840 -7.98 38.60 20.79
C ASP A 840 -6.86 38.20 19.81
N LEU A 841 -6.84 38.86 18.65
CA LEU A 841 -5.88 38.58 17.58
C LEU A 841 -4.46 39.10 17.89
N THR A 842 -4.27 39.81 19.01
CA THR A 842 -2.93 40.15 19.52
C THR A 842 -2.35 39.07 20.45
N VAL A 843 -3.17 38.11 20.89
CA VAL A 843 -2.78 36.99 21.76
C VAL A 843 -2.81 35.66 21.00
N CYS A 844 -3.83 35.44 20.16
CA CYS A 844 -3.94 34.24 19.34
C CYS A 844 -3.96 34.59 17.84
N GLN A 845 -2.94 34.15 17.12
CA GLN A 845 -2.83 34.29 15.66
C GLN A 845 -2.95 32.94 14.91
N LYS A 846 -3.20 31.83 15.63
CA LYS A 846 -3.41 30.52 15.00
C LYS A 846 -4.87 30.36 14.63
N ARG A 847 -5.14 30.29 13.32
CA ARG A 847 -6.48 30.19 12.72
C ARG A 847 -7.31 29.06 13.32
N GLU A 848 -6.68 27.92 13.59
CA GLU A 848 -7.31 26.69 14.09
C GLU A 848 -7.83 26.87 15.52
N LEU A 849 -7.04 27.48 16.43
CA LEU A 849 -7.45 27.78 17.81
C LEU A 849 -8.57 28.83 17.84
N ILE A 850 -8.57 29.78 16.90
CA ILE A 850 -9.66 30.77 16.77
C ILE A 850 -10.94 30.07 16.28
N LEU A 851 -10.85 29.12 15.33
CA LEU A 851 -12.00 28.30 14.91
C LEU A 851 -12.54 27.44 16.05
N GLU A 852 -11.68 26.76 16.83
CA GLU A 852 -12.08 26.04 18.04
C GLU A 852 -12.80 26.95 19.05
N THR A 853 -12.31 28.18 19.26
CA THR A 853 -12.95 29.18 20.12
C THR A 853 -14.35 29.59 19.60
N LEU A 854 -14.53 29.67 18.28
CA LEU A 854 -15.81 30.02 17.66
C LEU A 854 -16.83 28.85 17.67
N PHE A 855 -16.35 27.60 17.66
CA PHE A 855 -17.19 26.39 17.52
C PHE A 855 -17.24 25.48 18.75
N SER A 856 -16.57 25.84 19.84
CA SER A 856 -16.70 25.20 21.15
C SER A 856 -18.15 25.09 21.60
N SER A 857 -18.59 23.87 21.90
CA SER A 857 -19.89 23.61 22.52
C SER A 857 -19.89 24.12 23.96
N ARG A 858 -20.67 25.17 24.26
CA ARG A 858 -21.04 25.47 25.64
C ARG A 858 -21.90 24.32 26.16
N VAL A 859 -21.38 23.59 27.15
CA VAL A 859 -22.24 22.81 28.04
C VAL A 859 -22.87 23.82 28.98
N ASP A 860 -24.19 23.98 28.90
CA ASP A 860 -24.92 24.89 29.80
C ASP A 860 -25.00 24.29 31.21
N THR A 861 -23.91 24.42 31.97
CA THR A 861 -23.92 24.27 33.43
C THR A 861 -24.61 25.49 34.06
N ALA A 862 -25.91 25.62 33.80
CA ALA A 862 -26.78 26.50 34.56
C ALA A 862 -26.84 25.97 36.00
N GLY A 863 -26.32 26.76 36.96
CA GLY A 863 -26.21 26.32 38.35
C GLY A 863 -27.56 26.11 39.02
N GLU A 864 -27.66 25.07 39.85
CA GLU A 864 -28.78 24.89 40.77
C GLU A 864 -28.72 25.92 41.91
N GLU A 865 -29.39 27.06 41.75
CA GLU A 865 -29.75 27.90 42.91
C GLU A 865 -31.14 27.50 43.42
N THR A 866 -31.14 26.74 44.52
CA THR A 866 -32.35 26.26 45.19
C THR A 866 -33.10 27.41 45.86
N THR A 867 -34.29 27.73 45.35
CA THR A 867 -35.31 28.49 46.10
C THR A 867 -36.59 27.67 46.20
N THR A 868 -36.92 27.24 47.42
CA THR A 868 -38.08 26.42 47.73
C THR A 868 -39.34 27.28 47.90
N GLU A 869 -40.44 26.98 47.20
CA GLU A 869 -41.78 27.28 47.74
C GLU A 869 -42.91 26.37 47.19
N ALA A 870 -43.54 25.66 48.14
CA ALA A 870 -44.91 25.13 48.24
C ALA A 870 -45.78 24.72 47.01
N PHE A 871 -46.19 23.43 47.06
CA PHE A 871 -47.57 22.88 46.94
C PHE A 871 -48.28 22.60 45.58
N ASP A 872 -48.78 21.36 45.49
CA ASP A 872 -50.05 20.85 44.89
C ASP A 872 -50.43 21.17 43.42
N SER A 873 -50.79 20.21 42.55
CA SER A 873 -51.58 18.98 42.79
C SER A 873 -51.86 18.15 41.50
N SER A 874 -52.03 16.82 41.66
CA SER A 874 -52.73 15.89 40.71
C SER A 874 -52.08 15.65 39.33
N THR A 875 -52.37 14.59 38.55
CA THR A 875 -53.30 13.44 38.70
C THR A 875 -52.60 12.13 38.25
N SER A 876 -53.07 10.96 38.72
CA SER A 876 -52.47 9.63 38.56
C SER A 876 -52.82 8.83 37.28
N LYS A 877 -51.95 7.84 36.98
CA LYS A 877 -52.21 6.43 36.54
C LYS A 877 -50.84 5.78 36.20
N GLU A 878 -50.33 4.73 36.85
CA GLU A 878 -50.84 3.35 37.06
C GLU A 878 -51.24 2.69 35.72
N PHE A 879 -50.72 1.52 35.31
CA PHE A 879 -50.48 0.25 36.04
C PHE A 879 -49.19 -0.46 35.51
N SER A 880 -48.39 -1.30 36.22
CA SER A 880 -48.51 -2.13 37.44
C SER A 880 -49.32 -3.45 37.27
N SER A 881 -48.83 -4.67 37.50
CA SER A 881 -47.59 -5.26 38.06
C SER A 881 -47.41 -6.70 37.51
N ASN A 882 -46.35 -7.49 37.77
CA ASN A 882 -46.19 -8.31 38.99
C ASN A 882 -44.83 -9.05 39.04
N LEU A 883 -44.34 -9.22 40.27
CA LEU A 883 -43.28 -10.16 40.73
C LEU A 883 -43.96 -11.45 41.30
N PRO A 884 -43.31 -12.46 41.98
CA PRO A 884 -42.02 -12.43 42.67
C PRO A 884 -41.06 -13.66 42.60
N ASN A 885 -39.80 -13.36 42.93
CA ASN A 885 -38.80 -14.09 43.75
C ASN A 885 -38.96 -15.59 44.08
N GLU A 886 -37.80 -16.30 44.09
CA GLU A 886 -37.17 -16.64 45.38
C GLU A 886 -35.62 -16.70 45.34
N SER A 887 -35.03 -16.27 46.46
CA SER A 887 -33.66 -16.35 47.01
C SER A 887 -32.63 -17.37 46.47
N SER A 888 -31.31 -17.25 46.68
CA SER A 888 -30.35 -16.19 47.10
C SER A 888 -28.92 -16.81 47.05
N ALA A 889 -27.77 -16.17 47.27
CA ALA A 889 -27.38 -14.80 47.67
C ALA A 889 -26.12 -14.39 46.81
N SER A 890 -25.06 -13.64 47.20
CA SER A 890 -24.63 -13.00 48.44
C SER A 890 -23.74 -11.75 48.21
N VAL A 891 -24.14 -10.65 48.84
CA VAL A 891 -23.39 -9.54 49.48
C VAL A 891 -21.84 -9.68 49.45
N SER A 892 -21.05 -8.67 49.05
CA SER A 892 -21.05 -7.29 49.61
C SER A 892 -20.91 -6.10 48.63
N HIS A 893 -21.28 -4.91 49.11
CA HIS A 893 -21.32 -3.64 48.37
C HIS A 893 -19.96 -2.94 48.25
N GLN A 894 -19.79 -2.19 47.15
CA GLN A 894 -19.38 -0.78 47.23
C GLN A 894 -20.02 0.03 46.08
N THR A 895 -20.05 1.36 46.22
CA THR A 895 -20.84 2.27 45.37
C THR A 895 -20.09 2.74 44.13
N SER A 896 -20.83 2.97 43.05
CA SER A 896 -20.34 3.65 41.85
C SER A 896 -20.36 5.16 42.02
N ASP A 897 -19.22 5.82 41.83
CA ASP A 897 -19.14 7.24 41.45
C ASP A 897 -18.40 7.35 40.12
N GLY A 898 -18.83 8.29 39.28
CA GLY A 898 -18.37 8.40 37.90
C GLY A 898 -17.21 9.37 37.73
N GLN A 899 -15.99 8.86 37.51
CA GLN A 899 -14.87 9.65 36.98
C GLN A 899 -14.59 9.27 35.52
N ILE A 900 -15.03 10.10 34.58
CA ILE A 900 -14.57 10.05 33.17
C ILE A 900 -14.32 11.49 32.69
N LYS A 901 -13.09 11.96 32.90
CA LYS A 901 -12.37 13.04 32.17
C LYS A 901 -11.04 13.26 32.89
N ASP A 902 -9.96 12.70 32.32
CA ASP A 902 -8.54 13.11 32.43
C ASP A 902 -7.61 11.99 31.93
N GLU A 903 -7.99 10.71 32.09
CA GLU A 903 -7.17 9.57 31.63
C GLU A 903 -6.95 9.53 30.11
N THR A 904 -7.91 10.03 29.32
CA THR A 904 -7.91 9.94 27.85
C THR A 904 -6.76 10.70 27.20
N ASP A 905 -6.48 11.92 27.66
CA ASP A 905 -5.46 12.78 27.05
C ASP A 905 -4.06 12.24 27.36
N THR A 906 -3.84 11.79 28.59
CA THR A 906 -2.56 11.22 29.03
C THR A 906 -2.21 9.94 28.24
N SER A 907 -3.18 9.08 27.94
CA SER A 907 -2.96 7.93 27.04
C SER A 907 -2.65 8.36 25.60
N MET A 908 -3.39 9.34 25.06
CA MET A 908 -3.23 9.78 23.68
C MET A 908 -1.85 10.39 23.43
N TYR A 909 -1.31 11.17 24.37
CA TYR A 909 0.04 11.72 24.27
C TYR A 909 1.14 10.65 24.42
N ALA A 910 0.94 9.64 25.28
CA ALA A 910 1.89 8.56 25.46
C ALA A 910 1.98 7.63 24.24
N ASP A 911 0.86 7.30 23.59
CA ASP A 911 0.89 6.50 22.36
C ASP A 911 1.49 7.25 21.16
N LEU A 912 1.26 8.57 21.06
CA LEU A 912 1.97 9.44 20.09
C LEU A 912 3.49 9.41 20.29
N PHE A 913 3.96 9.41 21.54
CA PHE A 913 5.37 9.31 21.89
C PHE A 913 5.99 7.97 21.46
N TRP A 914 5.31 6.85 21.73
CA TRP A 914 5.79 5.52 21.31
C TRP A 914 5.82 5.37 19.78
N HIS A 915 4.75 5.77 19.10
CA HIS A 915 4.65 5.76 17.65
C HIS A 915 5.77 6.59 16.98
N TRP A 916 6.17 7.73 17.56
CA TRP A 916 7.28 8.52 17.04
C TRP A 916 8.64 7.79 17.20
N LEU A 917 8.90 7.16 18.35
CA LEU A 917 10.13 6.38 18.55
C LEU A 917 10.22 5.18 17.59
N GLU A 918 9.10 4.53 17.32
CA GLU A 918 9.00 3.44 16.34
C GLU A 918 9.25 3.96 14.90
N LYS A 919 8.61 5.08 14.52
CA LYS A 919 8.83 5.79 13.25
C LYS A 919 10.30 6.16 13.02
N VAL A 920 11.03 6.58 14.06
CA VAL A 920 12.47 6.93 13.99
C VAL A 920 13.39 5.70 13.93
N THR A 921 12.96 4.54 14.43
CA THR A 921 13.78 3.31 14.42
C THR A 921 13.56 2.40 13.21
N SER A 922 12.60 2.75 12.34
CA SER A 922 12.32 2.09 11.07
C SER A 922 13.46 2.21 10.05
N PRO A 923 13.82 1.14 9.31
CA PRO A 923 14.79 1.20 8.21
C PRO A 923 14.39 2.12 7.04
N SER A 924 13.11 2.50 6.94
CA SER A 924 12.57 3.34 5.86
C SER A 924 12.41 4.82 6.25
N ALA A 925 12.91 5.24 7.42
CA ALA A 925 12.73 6.59 7.92
C ALA A 925 13.60 7.62 7.17
N ASP A 926 12.99 8.46 6.34
CA ASP A 926 13.67 9.63 5.76
C ASP A 926 13.84 10.73 6.82
N LEU A 927 14.86 10.55 7.67
CA LEU A 927 15.25 11.47 8.74
C LEU A 927 15.79 12.82 8.22
N SER A 928 15.75 13.13 6.91
CA SER A 928 16.09 14.46 6.41
C SER A 928 15.08 15.52 6.88
N ARG A 929 13.78 15.18 6.87
CA ARG A 929 12.65 16.05 7.25
C ARG A 929 12.49 16.26 8.77
N LEU A 930 13.43 15.77 9.57
CA LEU A 930 13.50 16.03 11.01
C LEU A 930 14.51 17.14 11.37
N ALA A 931 15.28 17.63 10.40
CA ALA A 931 16.04 18.87 10.55
C ALA A 931 15.13 20.11 10.43
N ASP A 932 14.03 19.99 9.68
CA ASP A 932 12.94 20.96 9.69
C ASP A 932 12.14 20.81 10.99
N PHE A 933 11.98 21.90 11.75
CA PHE A 933 11.38 21.92 13.09
C PHE A 933 9.86 21.65 13.07
N SER A 934 9.46 20.40 12.84
CA SER A 934 8.04 20.05 12.71
C SER A 934 7.26 20.27 14.01
N PRO A 935 5.94 20.56 13.94
CA PRO A 935 5.08 20.62 15.12
C PRO A 935 4.97 19.29 15.88
N GLU A 936 5.39 18.17 15.30
CA GLU A 936 5.55 16.88 15.99
C GLU A 936 6.84 16.90 16.84
N TYR A 937 7.97 17.28 16.25
CA TYR A 937 9.28 17.32 16.90
C TYR A 937 9.32 18.30 18.08
N LEU A 938 8.75 19.50 17.93
CA LEU A 938 8.72 20.50 19.01
C LEU A 938 7.89 20.02 20.20
N ARG A 939 6.68 19.47 19.97
CA ARG A 939 5.84 18.89 21.04
C ARG A 939 6.51 17.67 21.70
N MET A 940 7.24 16.86 20.94
CA MET A 940 8.01 15.74 21.48
C MET A 940 9.20 16.22 22.36
N MET A 941 9.94 17.25 21.96
CA MET A 941 11.02 17.83 22.78
C MET A 941 10.50 18.45 24.08
N ASP A 942 9.29 19.00 24.06
CA ASP A 942 8.58 19.49 25.24
C ASP A 942 8.13 18.31 26.15
N TYR A 943 7.52 17.27 25.57
CA TYR A 943 7.13 16.04 26.27
C TYR A 943 8.32 15.36 26.98
N PHE A 944 9.48 15.22 26.31
CA PHE A 944 10.71 14.73 26.93
C PHE A 944 11.19 15.63 28.08
N SER A 945 10.93 16.94 28.01
CA SER A 945 11.35 17.90 29.03
C SER A 945 10.46 17.81 30.28
N THR A 946 9.13 17.76 30.10
CA THR A 946 8.15 17.54 31.17
C THR A 946 8.39 16.22 31.89
N HIS A 947 8.51 15.11 31.16
CA HIS A 947 8.76 13.80 31.75
C HIS A 947 10.12 13.69 32.45
N ARG A 948 11.13 14.44 31.99
CA ARG A 948 12.42 14.50 32.68
C ARG A 948 12.33 15.23 34.02
N VAL A 949 11.52 16.30 34.13
CA VAL A 949 11.25 16.94 35.43
C VAL A 949 10.54 15.95 36.35
N LEU A 950 9.52 15.26 35.84
CA LEU A 950 8.72 14.28 36.59
C LEU A 950 9.59 13.11 37.13
N VAL A 951 10.47 12.54 36.31
CA VAL A 951 11.46 11.52 36.74
C VAL A 951 12.43 12.07 37.80
N LYS A 952 12.83 13.35 37.71
CA LYS A 952 13.71 13.97 38.73
C LYS A 952 13.03 14.24 40.06
N GLU A 953 11.74 14.54 40.09
CA GLU A 953 11.00 14.67 41.36
C GLU A 953 10.67 13.29 41.97
N LEU A 954 10.36 12.28 41.14
CA LEU A 954 10.25 10.89 41.60
C LEU A 954 11.55 10.42 42.26
N MET A 955 12.72 10.64 41.65
CA MET A 955 14.04 10.32 42.25
C MET A 955 14.34 11.08 43.55
N LYS A 956 13.62 12.17 43.87
CA LYS A 956 13.74 12.89 45.16
C LYS A 956 12.78 12.40 46.24
N ASN A 957 11.73 11.65 45.88
CA ASN A 957 10.71 11.16 46.81
C ASN A 957 10.75 9.62 46.95
N PRO A 958 11.72 9.06 47.72
CA PRO A 958 11.89 7.62 47.87
C PRO A 958 10.73 6.90 48.59
N VAL A 959 9.77 7.64 49.16
CA VAL A 959 8.57 7.10 49.81
C VAL A 959 7.58 6.49 48.80
N MET A 960 7.62 6.92 47.53
CA MET A 960 6.71 6.44 46.48
C MET A 960 7.22 5.20 45.72
N MET A 961 8.31 4.55 46.17
CA MET A 961 8.94 3.43 45.47
C MET A 961 8.86 2.12 46.25
N GLU A 962 8.37 1.07 45.59
CA GLU A 962 8.15 -0.25 46.17
C GLU A 962 9.44 -1.08 46.21
N ASN A 963 10.42 -0.82 45.32
CA ASN A 963 11.67 -1.57 45.25
C ASN A 963 12.92 -0.75 44.89
N LYS A 964 14.09 -1.22 45.36
CA LYS A 964 15.39 -0.61 45.06
C LYS A 964 15.74 -0.61 43.55
N LYS A 965 15.22 -1.57 42.79
CA LYS A 965 15.36 -1.63 41.33
C LYS A 965 14.68 -0.45 40.61
N ASP A 966 13.63 0.11 41.19
CA ASP A 966 12.86 1.20 40.57
C ASP A 966 13.70 2.48 40.48
N MET A 967 14.55 2.74 41.50
CA MET A 967 15.57 3.80 41.45
C MET A 967 16.63 3.56 40.37
N GLU A 968 17.10 2.33 40.18
CA GLU A 968 18.10 2.00 39.14
C GLU A 968 17.51 2.21 37.73
N VAL A 969 16.23 1.89 37.53
CA VAL A 969 15.49 2.20 36.30
C VAL A 969 15.33 3.71 36.12
N LEU A 970 14.83 4.45 37.12
CA LEU A 970 14.58 5.90 37.03
C LEU A 970 15.88 6.72 36.80
N VAL A 971 16.98 6.38 37.48
CA VAL A 971 18.30 6.99 37.23
C VAL A 971 18.76 6.75 35.80
N SER A 972 18.61 5.51 35.30
CA SER A 972 18.96 5.16 33.92
C SER A 972 18.03 5.83 32.90
N LEU A 973 16.80 6.19 33.27
CA LEU A 973 15.87 6.95 32.42
C LEU A 973 16.19 8.45 32.38
N ASP A 974 16.56 9.10 33.49
CA ASP A 974 17.05 10.49 33.42
C ASP A 974 18.31 10.59 32.56
N GLU A 975 19.21 9.61 32.67
CA GLU A 975 20.41 9.55 31.84
C GLU A 975 20.06 9.35 30.36
N LEU A 976 19.21 8.37 30.01
CA LEU A 976 18.79 8.12 28.63
C LEU A 976 18.05 9.32 28.02
N PHE A 977 17.13 9.97 28.75
CA PHE A 977 16.46 11.18 28.29
C PHE A 977 17.42 12.38 28.20
N SER A 978 18.43 12.47 29.06
CA SER A 978 19.48 13.49 28.96
C SER A 978 20.33 13.29 27.71
N GLN A 979 20.81 12.07 27.47
CA GLN A 979 21.58 11.73 26.27
C GLN A 979 20.75 11.98 25.01
N PHE A 980 19.49 11.53 24.99
CA PHE A 980 18.58 11.74 23.87
C PHE A 980 18.36 13.23 23.55
N ARG A 981 18.04 14.06 24.54
CA ARG A 981 17.86 15.51 24.36
C ARG A 981 19.15 16.19 23.88
N ILE A 982 20.32 15.77 24.36
CA ILE A 982 21.61 16.29 23.90
C ILE A 982 21.83 15.94 22.42
N THR A 983 21.74 14.66 22.04
CA THR A 983 21.91 14.21 20.64
C THR A 983 20.89 14.86 19.69
N ALA A 984 19.62 14.99 20.09
CA ALA A 984 18.59 15.68 19.32
C ALA A 984 18.90 17.18 19.14
N SER A 985 19.39 17.86 20.19
CA SER A 985 19.78 19.28 20.09
C SER A 985 21.01 19.53 19.21
N ILE A 986 21.94 18.56 19.13
CA ILE A 986 23.14 18.63 18.29
C ILE A 986 22.81 18.32 16.81
N LEU A 987 21.66 17.70 16.53
CA LEU A 987 21.22 17.33 15.19
C LEU A 987 21.07 18.55 14.24
N GLY A 988 20.84 19.74 14.80
CA GLY A 988 20.85 21.01 14.05
C GLY A 988 22.24 21.48 13.58
N ALA A 989 23.32 20.75 13.88
CA ALA A 989 24.69 21.14 13.55
C ALA A 989 25.53 20.07 12.83
N ARG A 990 25.35 18.76 13.08
CA ARG A 990 26.04 17.68 12.33
C ARG A 990 25.39 16.30 12.49
N LEU A 991 25.69 15.39 11.56
CA LEU A 991 25.14 14.03 11.52
C LEU A 991 25.70 13.14 12.64
N ASP A 992 24.83 12.70 13.54
CA ASP A 992 24.91 11.36 14.14
C ASP A 992 23.52 10.70 14.24
N LYS A 993 23.03 10.26 13.06
CA LYS A 993 21.75 9.55 12.95
C LYS A 993 21.80 8.16 13.61
N VAL A 994 22.97 7.56 13.74
CA VAL A 994 23.14 6.20 14.28
C VAL A 994 22.91 6.20 15.79
N THR A 995 23.53 7.14 16.52
CA THR A 995 23.32 7.27 17.96
C THR A 995 21.87 7.61 18.31
N LEU A 996 21.18 8.44 17.52
CA LEU A 996 19.75 8.72 17.73
C LEU A 996 18.91 7.43 17.63
N ILE A 997 19.11 6.62 16.58
CA ILE A 997 18.40 5.35 16.38
C ILE A 997 18.73 4.35 17.50
N VAL A 998 19.98 4.28 17.95
CA VAL A 998 20.40 3.40 19.06
C VAL A 998 19.77 3.83 20.39
N LEU A 999 19.69 5.13 20.67
CA LEU A 999 19.01 5.63 21.87
C LEU A 999 17.50 5.38 21.81
N SER A 1000 16.84 5.64 20.67
CA SER A 1000 15.42 5.31 20.50
C SER A 1000 15.13 3.81 20.69
N LYS A 1001 15.98 2.91 20.17
CA LYS A 1001 15.85 1.46 20.39
C LYS A 1001 16.07 1.07 21.85
N LYS A 1002 17.00 1.71 22.57
CA LYS A 1002 17.16 1.51 24.03
C LYS A 1002 15.91 1.93 24.80
N ILE A 1003 15.34 3.10 24.50
CA ILE A 1003 14.10 3.58 25.15
C ILE A 1003 12.93 2.62 24.86
N LEU A 1004 12.75 2.20 23.59
CA LEU A 1004 11.71 1.22 23.21
C LEU A 1004 11.88 -0.14 23.89
N SER A 1005 13.11 -0.64 24.05
CA SER A 1005 13.37 -1.91 24.74
C SER A 1005 12.94 -1.92 26.22
N ARG A 1006 12.68 -0.75 26.81
CA ARG A 1006 12.17 -0.57 28.18
C ARG A 1006 10.74 -0.03 28.22
N ARG A 1007 9.98 -0.09 27.11
CA ARG A 1007 8.60 0.46 27.01
C ARG A 1007 7.69 -0.02 28.14
N SER A 1008 7.77 -1.29 28.54
CA SER A 1008 7.00 -1.87 29.66
C SER A 1008 7.41 -1.35 31.03
N GLU A 1009 8.71 -1.13 31.27
CA GLU A 1009 9.23 -0.54 32.51
C GLU A 1009 8.82 0.93 32.61
N ILE A 1010 8.95 1.69 31.52
CA ILE A 1010 8.61 3.12 31.43
C ILE A 1010 7.10 3.33 31.59
N ALA A 1011 6.27 2.56 30.88
CA ALA A 1011 4.82 2.64 30.96
C ALA A 1011 4.28 2.46 32.39
N ARG A 1012 4.94 1.62 33.21
CA ARG A 1012 4.57 1.38 34.61
C ARG A 1012 4.74 2.62 35.50
N PHE A 1013 5.58 3.58 35.12
CA PHE A 1013 5.70 4.88 35.79
C PHE A 1013 4.81 5.95 35.15
N LEU A 1014 4.64 5.94 33.83
CA LEU A 1014 3.82 6.93 33.11
C LEU A 1014 2.31 6.80 33.41
N TYR A 1015 1.82 5.57 33.61
CA TYR A 1015 0.39 5.28 33.76
C TYR A 1015 -0.05 5.00 35.23
N LYS A 1016 0.63 5.53 36.25
CA LYS A 1016 0.10 5.53 37.64
C LYS A 1016 -0.80 6.76 37.86
N PRO A 1017 -2.11 6.62 38.15
CA PRO A 1017 -3.02 7.76 38.35
C PRO A 1017 -2.65 8.65 39.54
N ASP A 1018 -2.23 8.05 40.66
CA ASP A 1018 -2.01 8.77 41.93
C ASP A 1018 -0.80 9.73 41.96
N VAL A 1019 -0.03 9.81 40.88
CA VAL A 1019 1.12 10.74 40.77
C VAL A 1019 0.67 12.16 40.38
N TRP A 1020 -0.55 12.32 39.86
CA TRP A 1020 -1.04 13.56 39.23
C TRP A 1020 -1.82 14.51 40.15
N LYS A 1021 -1.93 14.22 41.45
CA LYS A 1021 -2.56 15.12 42.42
C LYS A 1021 -1.56 16.15 42.96
N GLU A 1022 -1.81 17.43 42.66
CA GLU A 1022 -1.12 18.53 43.35
C GLU A 1022 -1.46 18.52 44.85
N PRO A 1023 -0.51 18.88 45.74
CA PRO A 1023 -0.74 18.86 47.18
C PRO A 1023 -1.45 20.13 47.68
N GLU A 1024 -2.76 20.24 47.41
CA GLU A 1024 -3.64 21.20 48.09
C GLU A 1024 -3.86 20.83 49.58
N ASP A 1025 -2.86 21.02 50.46
CA ASP A 1025 -3.12 21.35 51.88
C ASP A 1025 -1.90 21.81 52.72
N ILE A 1026 -1.24 22.93 52.37
CA ILE A 1026 -0.32 23.63 53.32
C ILE A 1026 -0.47 25.16 53.27
N TRP A 1027 -1.70 25.71 53.30
CA TRP A 1027 -1.87 27.17 53.51
C TRP A 1027 -3.03 27.60 54.43
N SER A 1028 -3.42 26.76 55.39
CA SER A 1028 -4.38 27.12 56.45
C SER A 1028 -3.91 26.79 57.87
N ASN A 1029 -2.71 27.23 58.29
CA ASN A 1029 -2.43 27.65 59.69
C ASN A 1029 -0.98 28.12 59.93
N ASN A 1030 -0.75 29.44 59.97
CA ASN A 1030 0.05 30.07 61.05
C ASN A 1030 -0.07 31.60 61.05
N SER A 1031 -0.84 32.14 61.99
CA SER A 1031 -1.08 33.57 62.13
C SER A 1031 0.07 34.29 62.85
N GLY A 1032 0.98 34.86 62.07
CA GLY A 1032 1.66 36.12 62.39
C GLY A 1032 2.94 36.10 63.25
N LYS A 1033 4.00 36.70 62.69
CA LYS A 1033 4.64 37.91 63.26
C LYS A 1033 5.64 38.57 62.31
N LYS A 1034 5.52 39.90 62.20
CA LYS A 1034 6.50 40.93 61.77
C LYS A 1034 7.27 40.75 60.44
N LYS A 1035 7.09 41.75 59.57
CA LYS A 1035 8.02 42.12 58.48
C LYS A 1035 9.45 42.30 58.99
N HIS A 1036 10.43 41.97 58.16
CA HIS A 1036 11.66 42.74 58.02
C HIS A 1036 12.16 42.66 56.57
N ASP A 1037 12.38 43.81 55.92
CA ASP A 1037 12.92 43.88 54.57
C ASP A 1037 14.40 43.46 54.51
N LYS A 1038 14.79 42.77 53.43
CA LYS A 1038 16.18 42.78 52.95
C LYS A 1038 16.26 42.52 51.44
N LYS A 1039 16.69 43.56 50.70
CA LYS A 1039 17.12 43.42 49.29
C LYS A 1039 18.45 42.68 49.21
N ILE A 1040 18.54 41.69 48.32
CA ILE A 1040 19.78 41.25 47.64
C ILE A 1040 19.35 40.89 46.20
N SER A 1041 19.34 41.80 45.23
CA SER A 1041 20.49 42.23 44.42
C SER A 1041 21.23 41.07 43.71
N ILE A 1042 20.77 40.71 42.50
CA ILE A 1042 21.62 39.99 41.54
C ILE A 1042 22.63 40.98 40.96
N VAL A 1043 23.91 40.65 41.01
CA VAL A 1043 25.02 41.53 40.59
C VAL A 1043 25.44 41.17 39.17
N LEU A 1044 25.56 42.18 38.30
CA LEU A 1044 26.28 42.07 37.04
C LEU A 1044 27.80 42.01 37.34
N GLY A 1045 28.42 40.87 37.06
CA GLY A 1045 29.87 40.74 37.06
C GLY A 1045 30.44 40.96 35.67
N GLN A 1046 31.23 42.01 35.49
CA GLN A 1046 32.06 42.18 34.29
C GLN A 1046 33.32 41.33 34.44
N ASP A 1047 33.66 40.54 33.43
CA ASP A 1047 34.84 40.78 32.60
C ASP A 1047 34.95 39.73 31.49
N GLY A 1048 35.36 40.16 30.30
CA GLY A 1048 35.59 39.28 29.16
C GLY A 1048 37.04 39.33 28.71
N LYS A 1049 37.67 38.17 28.48
CA LYS A 1049 38.88 38.05 27.66
C LYS A 1049 39.27 36.60 27.34
N TYR A 1050 39.79 36.41 26.12
CA TYR A 1050 40.44 35.22 25.57
C TYR A 1050 39.59 33.93 25.40
N SER A 1051 39.73 33.16 24.32
CA SER A 1051 40.34 33.47 23.01
C SER A 1051 39.95 32.45 21.94
N ILE A 1052 39.70 32.91 20.71
CA ILE A 1052 39.99 32.18 19.47
C ILE A 1052 40.90 33.10 18.62
N PHE A 1053 41.73 32.51 17.76
CA PHE A 1053 42.94 33.14 17.21
C PHE A 1053 42.68 34.19 16.10
N ASN A 1054 43.69 35.04 15.88
CA ASN A 1054 43.79 35.96 14.74
C ASN A 1054 44.30 35.23 13.49
N ASP A 1055 43.84 35.66 12.32
CA ASP A 1055 44.60 35.58 11.07
C ASP A 1055 45.55 36.78 10.97
N ILE A 1056 46.88 36.56 11.05
CA ILE A 1056 47.91 37.40 10.40
C ILE A 1056 49.10 36.52 10.06
N GLU A 1057 49.44 36.39 8.77
CA GLU A 1057 50.84 36.43 8.33
C GLU A 1057 50.91 37.02 6.91
N ASP A 1058 51.40 38.25 6.79
CA ASP A 1058 51.70 38.89 5.51
C ASP A 1058 53.01 38.32 4.94
N TYR A 1059 53.08 38.13 3.62
CA TYR A 1059 54.35 38.36 2.90
C TYR A 1059 54.14 38.94 1.51
N VAL A 1060 54.88 40.01 1.21
CA VAL A 1060 54.68 40.90 0.05
C VAL A 1060 55.68 40.60 -1.07
N ALA A 1061 55.21 40.53 -2.33
CA ALA A 1061 56.02 40.86 -3.51
C ALA A 1061 55.21 41.12 -4.81
N SER A 1062 55.68 42.10 -5.60
CA SER A 1062 55.45 42.30 -7.06
C SER A 1062 54.03 42.57 -7.62
N GLU A 1063 53.71 43.86 -7.76
CA GLU A 1063 53.03 44.49 -8.92
C GLU A 1063 53.88 44.35 -10.23
N PRO A 1064 53.51 44.89 -11.44
CA PRO A 1064 52.33 45.71 -11.83
C PRO A 1064 51.65 45.33 -13.19
N ASN A 1065 50.67 46.16 -13.63
CA ASN A 1065 50.04 46.29 -14.99
C ASN A 1065 48.75 45.45 -15.24
N ARG A 1066 47.73 45.90 -16.01
CA ARG A 1066 47.57 47.17 -16.80
C ARG A 1066 46.09 47.58 -17.03
N TYR A 1067 45.87 48.90 -17.03
CA TYR A 1067 44.75 49.67 -17.60
C TYR A 1067 43.87 49.06 -18.73
N ARG A 1068 42.53 49.08 -18.55
CA ARG A 1068 41.51 49.97 -19.18
C ARG A 1068 40.09 49.51 -18.76
N ARG A 1069 39.12 50.30 -18.28
CA ARG A 1069 38.52 51.65 -18.59
C ARG A 1069 37.43 51.66 -19.68
N LEU A 1070 36.19 52.00 -19.23
CA LEU A 1070 35.10 52.71 -19.94
C LEU A 1070 34.45 51.93 -21.12
N ASN A 1071 33.19 52.10 -21.53
CA ASN A 1071 31.95 52.78 -21.07
C ASN A 1071 30.78 52.15 -21.89
N ILE A 1072 29.47 52.42 -21.74
CA ILE A 1072 28.69 53.45 -21.03
C ILE A 1072 27.66 52.74 -20.13
#